data_AF-A0A4U8T5Y3-F1
#
_entry.id   AF-A0A4U8T5Y3-F1
#
_cell.length_a   1.000
_cell.length_b   1.000
_cell.length_c   1.000
_cell.angle_alpha   90.00
_cell.angle_beta   90.00
_cell.angle_gamma   90.00
#
_symmetry.space_group_name_H-M   'P 1'
#
loop_
_entity.id
_entity.type
_entity.pdbx_description
1 polymer ?
#
loop_
_entity_poly.entity_id
_entity_poly.type
_entity_poly.pdbx_seq_one_letter_code
_entity_poly.pdbx_strand_id
1 'polypeptide(L)'
;MRRMSNTPHSQQRASSQSDTANTRIVRESARIAKKQTSFDDEIVLIQPFLRDILCAGVAFNTEPKTNAPYYVIEYSTKSTSAITAGASLTQTFFVAHYAKDYENAYIAQIVALLKDIESIIPNSALDVEFAITKEAIYCLQARPLIIKNPREYPSHRAQAQLLKDKIDSILKPHPSLYGTKGILGIMPDWNPAEIIGLHPRPLAFSLYAKLITDSVYATGRARYGYKDVSDNPLIYNLHGRAYVDVRASFNSFLPARLNASLGAKLIDYYLNTLRQNPQWHDKVEFEILFDAYYFDTHKRIESLSHFGFSKDEIDEIVCALKGLTNTILQDKIYEQDIAKLSILEQKREQILSYNAPLVEKIYWLLQDCKSYGTQPFVGLARMGFMAMGFLNTLVKEGILTPAQKHHFLGSLNCITTHFAHDLNTLPEPEFLRKYGHLRPGTYDILSPRYDENFSFYFKQKPKAKVQKEAFSLTLEQMRAIAGLLKAHNIESSVLEFFDFISMGITYREQSKFEFSKNLSAALSLISAQGSEFGLSAEDMSYCDADVFFKAYSTSNNLERLILESIEYGKSSYNSQLSIILPPLITSPKQVECFSLMESMPNFITNKRIQASVLHLQHNLIGADLSGKIVCISHADPGFDWIFSHNIAGLITEFGGVNSHMAIRANELGIPAIIGCGEQFERLANASMLDIDCANAKVVVL
;
A
#
# COMPACT_ATOMS: atom_id res chain seq x y z
N MET A 1 31.37 10.38 83.55
CA MET A 1 32.20 11.60 83.55
C MET A 1 31.77 12.49 82.39
N ARG A 2 31.57 13.81 82.59
CA ARG A 2 31.23 14.91 81.64
C ARG A 2 30.53 14.51 80.31
N ARG A 3 29.21 14.73 80.12
CA ARG A 3 28.54 16.00 79.66
C ARG A 3 29.10 16.50 78.30
N MET A 4 28.36 16.94 77.26
CA MET A 4 26.92 17.23 76.95
C MET A 4 26.85 17.56 75.41
N SER A 5 25.74 17.68 74.64
CA SER A 5 24.28 17.44 74.79
C SER A 5 23.51 17.69 73.46
N ASN A 6 22.34 17.05 73.27
CA ASN A 6 21.11 17.49 72.55
C ASN A 6 21.15 17.79 71.02
N THR A 7 20.52 17.02 70.10
CA THR A 7 19.07 16.82 69.72
C THR A 7 18.41 17.93 68.89
N PRO A 8 17.34 17.68 68.06
CA PRO A 8 16.53 16.45 67.89
C PRO A 8 16.23 15.93 66.45
N HIS A 9 15.64 14.73 66.40
CA HIS A 9 15.04 14.04 65.24
C HIS A 9 13.86 14.78 64.56
N SER A 10 13.67 14.57 63.24
CA SER A 10 12.35 14.72 62.59
C SER A 10 12.08 13.93 61.28
N GLN A 11 12.81 12.84 60.95
CA GLN A 11 12.59 12.09 59.68
C GLN A 11 12.33 10.56 59.78
N GLN A 12 12.53 9.92 60.94
CA GLN A 12 12.48 8.44 61.05
C GLN A 12 11.08 7.80 61.24
N ARG A 13 9.97 8.54 61.09
CA ARG A 13 8.61 7.99 61.29
C ARG A 13 7.77 7.80 60.01
N ALA A 14 8.22 8.29 58.86
CA ALA A 14 7.49 8.14 57.60
C ALA A 14 7.81 6.83 56.85
N SER A 15 9.08 6.40 56.85
CA SER A 15 9.52 5.20 56.10
C SER A 15 9.03 3.88 56.67
N SER A 16 8.97 3.74 58.00
CA SER A 16 8.56 2.49 58.65
C SER A 16 7.08 2.14 58.43
N GLN A 17 6.22 3.15 58.19
CA GLN A 17 4.80 2.92 57.87
C GLN A 17 4.58 2.51 56.41
N SER A 18 5.32 3.08 55.45
CA SER A 18 5.24 2.64 54.05
C SER A 18 5.77 1.22 53.85
N ASP A 19 6.87 0.85 54.52
CA ASP A 19 7.44 -0.50 54.43
C ASP A 19 6.51 -1.56 55.04
N THR A 20 5.89 -1.26 56.19
CA THR A 20 4.91 -2.17 56.80
C THR A 20 3.63 -2.29 55.99
N ALA A 21 3.17 -1.22 55.33
CA ALA A 21 2.02 -1.26 54.42
C ALA A 21 2.30 -2.10 53.16
N ASN A 22 3.44 -1.87 52.48
CA ASN A 22 3.87 -2.67 51.34
C ASN A 22 4.05 -4.14 51.72
N THR A 23 4.69 -4.43 52.85
CA THR A 23 4.85 -5.80 53.37
C THR A 23 3.51 -6.47 53.66
N ARG A 24 2.49 -5.70 54.08
CA ARG A 24 1.12 -6.22 54.29
C ARG A 24 0.46 -6.58 52.98
N ILE A 25 0.47 -5.66 52.00
CA ILE A 25 -0.12 -5.88 50.66
C ILE A 25 0.56 -7.08 49.99
N VAL A 26 1.89 -7.17 50.03
CA VAL A 26 2.65 -8.32 49.51
C VAL A 26 2.22 -9.64 50.15
N ARG A 27 2.08 -9.69 51.48
CA ARG A 27 1.60 -10.88 52.20
C ARG A 27 0.14 -11.21 51.90
N GLU A 28 -0.69 -10.20 51.65
CA GLU A 28 -2.12 -10.36 51.39
C GLU A 28 -2.36 -10.84 49.95
N SER A 29 -1.68 -10.27 48.95
CA SER A 29 -1.65 -10.76 47.58
C SER A 29 -1.11 -12.20 47.49
N ALA A 30 0.00 -12.51 48.16
CA ALA A 30 0.54 -13.88 48.21
C ALA A 30 -0.42 -14.87 48.91
N ARG A 31 -1.25 -14.39 49.86
CA ARG A 31 -2.27 -15.20 50.55
C ARG A 31 -3.56 -15.37 49.72
N ILE A 32 -3.87 -14.42 48.83
CA ILE A 32 -4.95 -14.52 47.86
C ILE A 32 -4.57 -15.51 46.77
N ALA A 33 -3.35 -15.40 46.21
CA ALA A 33 -2.80 -16.39 45.27
C ALA A 33 -2.84 -17.81 45.85
N LYS A 34 -2.35 -18.01 47.09
CA LYS A 34 -2.43 -19.30 47.79
C LYS A 34 -3.84 -19.82 48.11
N LYS A 35 -4.90 -19.03 47.88
CA LYS A 35 -6.29 -19.43 48.10
C LYS A 35 -7.03 -19.82 46.82
N GLN A 36 -6.47 -19.53 45.65
CA GLN A 36 -7.07 -19.88 44.37
C GLN A 36 -6.19 -20.91 43.65
N THR A 37 -6.65 -22.17 43.68
CA THR A 37 -6.17 -23.30 42.87
C THR A 37 -4.77 -23.87 43.15
N SER A 38 -4.57 -25.10 42.66
CA SER A 38 -3.44 -25.99 42.90
C SER A 38 -2.34 -25.73 41.88
N PHE A 39 -1.26 -25.08 42.32
CA PHE A 39 -0.08 -24.77 41.51
C PHE A 39 1.21 -24.93 42.34
N ASP A 40 1.73 -26.17 42.44
CA ASP A 40 2.98 -26.41 43.17
C ASP A 40 4.25 -25.97 42.38
N ASP A 41 4.11 -25.74 41.06
CA ASP A 41 5.22 -25.39 40.14
C ASP A 41 5.24 -23.93 39.65
N GLU A 42 4.30 -23.06 40.08
CA GLU A 42 4.24 -21.67 39.62
C GLU A 42 5.09 -20.70 40.47
N ILE A 43 5.86 -19.83 39.79
CA ILE A 43 6.71 -18.80 40.43
C ILE A 43 6.04 -17.43 40.33
N VAL A 44 5.60 -16.89 41.47
CA VAL A 44 5.01 -15.54 41.55
C VAL A 44 6.09 -14.48 41.72
N LEU A 45 6.31 -13.65 40.71
CA LEU A 45 7.18 -12.48 40.79
C LEU A 45 6.47 -11.33 41.54
N ILE A 46 7.12 -10.80 42.59
CA ILE A 46 6.62 -9.65 43.35
C ILE A 46 7.64 -8.52 43.25
N GLN A 47 7.27 -7.45 42.54
CA GLN A 47 8.13 -6.30 42.27
C GLN A 47 7.52 -4.96 42.76
N PRO A 48 8.34 -3.92 43.02
CA PRO A 48 7.84 -2.58 43.32
C PRO A 48 6.96 -2.02 42.18
N PHE A 49 5.83 -1.43 42.53
CA PHE A 49 4.93 -0.80 41.55
C PHE A 49 5.39 0.62 41.22
N LEU A 50 5.74 0.87 39.94
CA LEU A 50 6.10 2.20 39.46
C LEU A 50 4.90 3.15 39.42
N ARG A 51 5.13 4.42 39.72
CA ARG A 51 4.16 5.52 39.65
C ARG A 51 4.68 6.60 38.69
N ASP A 52 3.80 7.51 38.29
CA ASP A 52 4.16 8.70 37.51
C ASP A 52 4.93 8.40 36.21
N ILE A 53 4.60 7.27 35.58
CA ILE A 53 5.16 6.80 34.32
C ILE A 53 4.80 7.78 33.20
N LEU A 54 5.80 8.33 32.53
CA LEU A 54 5.69 9.27 31.42
C LEU A 54 5.56 8.56 30.07
N CYS A 55 6.19 7.39 29.96
CA CYS A 55 6.28 6.58 28.76
C CYS A 55 6.50 5.12 29.19
N ALA A 56 5.80 4.18 28.56
CA ALA A 56 6.07 2.75 28.71
C ALA A 56 5.95 2.05 27.37
N GLY A 57 6.53 0.85 27.27
CA GLY A 57 6.37 0.02 26.10
C GLY A 57 7.31 -1.17 26.00
N VAL A 58 7.48 -1.63 24.77
CA VAL A 58 8.27 -2.79 24.38
C VAL A 58 9.34 -2.34 23.41
N ALA A 59 10.57 -2.82 23.59
CA ALA A 59 11.68 -2.51 22.71
C ALA A 59 12.45 -3.79 22.35
N PHE A 60 12.64 -3.99 21.06
CA PHE A 60 13.45 -5.08 20.51
C PHE A 60 14.82 -4.55 20.15
N ASN A 61 15.88 -5.30 20.46
CA ASN A 61 17.24 -4.89 20.12
C ASN A 61 17.64 -5.20 18.66
N THR A 62 16.80 -5.91 17.92
CA THR A 62 16.96 -6.28 16.51
C THR A 62 15.55 -6.35 15.88
N GLU A 63 15.44 -6.31 14.56
CA GLU A 63 14.13 -6.41 13.90
C GLU A 63 13.56 -7.85 14.01
N PRO A 64 12.34 -8.04 14.59
CA PRO A 64 11.82 -9.38 14.91
C PRO A 64 11.60 -10.35 13.74
N LYS A 65 11.35 -9.88 12.51
CA LYS A 65 11.07 -10.73 11.34
C LYS A 65 12.35 -11.20 10.62
N THR A 66 13.38 -10.37 10.56
CA THR A 66 14.56 -10.54 9.69
C THR A 66 15.89 -10.63 10.42
N ASN A 67 15.94 -10.24 11.70
CA ASN A 67 17.18 -9.95 12.45
C ASN A 67 18.00 -8.79 11.85
N ALA A 68 17.37 -7.83 11.18
CA ALA A 68 18.05 -6.63 10.70
C ALA A 68 18.51 -5.75 11.88
N PRO A 69 19.71 -5.12 11.81
CA PRO A 69 20.33 -4.40 12.92
C PRO A 69 19.69 -3.02 13.17
N TYR A 70 18.47 -3.06 13.71
CA TYR A 70 17.69 -1.91 14.15
C TYR A 70 17.15 -2.17 15.56
N TYR A 71 17.22 -1.17 16.40
CA TYR A 71 16.36 -1.07 17.59
C TYR A 71 14.94 -0.75 17.11
N VAL A 72 13.95 -1.55 17.51
CA VAL A 72 12.53 -1.36 17.19
C VAL A 72 11.79 -1.09 18.49
N ILE A 73 11.20 0.09 18.62
CA ILE A 73 10.67 0.62 19.88
C ILE A 73 9.19 0.93 19.71
N GLU A 74 8.33 0.19 20.39
CA GLU A 74 6.89 0.44 20.49
C GLU A 74 6.58 1.08 21.84
N TYR A 75 6.05 2.30 21.84
CA TYR A 75 5.84 3.05 23.07
C TYR A 75 4.56 3.88 23.09
N SER A 76 4.07 4.18 24.29
CA SER A 76 2.94 5.09 24.51
C SER A 76 3.22 6.04 25.67
N THR A 77 2.89 7.31 25.45
CA THR A 77 2.93 8.38 26.46
C THR A 77 1.55 8.67 27.07
N LYS A 78 0.51 7.96 26.61
CA LYS A 78 -0.90 8.21 27.01
C LYS A 78 -1.50 7.12 27.89
N SER A 79 -0.92 5.91 27.90
CA SER A 79 -1.39 4.80 28.73
C SER A 79 -0.26 3.83 29.03
N THR A 80 -0.15 3.44 30.30
CA THR A 80 0.91 2.57 30.83
C THR A 80 0.65 1.08 30.58
N SER A 81 -0.58 0.72 30.19
CA SER A 81 -1.00 -0.66 29.88
C SER A 81 -1.45 -0.84 28.43
N ALA A 82 -1.44 0.22 27.60
CA ALA A 82 -1.96 0.14 26.23
C ALA A 82 -1.25 -0.89 25.36
N ILE A 83 0.06 -1.10 25.54
CA ILE A 83 0.86 -1.98 24.66
C ILE A 83 0.62 -3.44 25.02
N THR A 84 0.69 -3.80 26.31
CA THR A 84 0.38 -5.15 26.78
C THR A 84 -1.09 -5.52 26.68
N ALA A 85 -2.00 -4.54 26.57
CA ALA A 85 -3.44 -4.73 26.34
C ALA A 85 -3.90 -4.47 24.88
N GLY A 86 -2.99 -4.22 23.94
CA GLY A 86 -3.30 -4.08 22.50
C GLY A 86 -4.16 -2.87 22.10
N ALA A 87 -4.11 -1.75 22.83
CA ALA A 87 -4.88 -0.54 22.59
C ALA A 87 -4.24 0.41 21.55
N SER A 88 -5.08 1.06 20.73
CA SER A 88 -4.75 1.79 19.49
C SER A 88 -4.20 3.21 19.70
N LEU A 89 -3.16 3.38 20.52
CA LEU A 89 -2.46 4.65 20.73
C LEU A 89 -0.97 4.41 21.01
N THR A 90 -0.31 3.67 20.12
CA THR A 90 1.12 3.34 20.19
C THR A 90 1.89 4.04 19.07
N GLN A 91 3.20 4.21 19.27
CA GLN A 91 4.12 4.69 18.24
C GLN A 91 5.26 3.69 18.08
N THR A 92 5.47 3.20 16.86
CA THR A 92 6.61 2.35 16.51
C THR A 92 7.72 3.20 15.92
N PHE A 93 8.91 3.11 16.49
CA PHE A 93 10.09 3.87 16.11
C PHE A 93 11.25 2.94 15.79
N PHE A 94 11.92 3.18 14.67
CA PHE A 94 13.07 2.40 14.19
C PHE A 94 14.35 3.22 14.34
N VAL A 95 15.42 2.60 14.82
CA VAL A 95 16.77 3.20 14.91
C VAL A 95 17.81 2.17 14.47
N ALA A 96 18.48 2.41 13.35
CA ALA A 96 19.59 1.57 12.90
C ALA A 96 20.72 1.56 13.96
N HIS A 97 21.36 0.41 14.20
CA HIS A 97 22.40 0.29 15.24
C HIS A 97 23.56 1.27 15.09
N TYR A 98 23.89 1.65 13.85
CA TYR A 98 24.96 2.61 13.55
C TYR A 98 24.55 4.08 13.73
N ALA A 99 23.25 4.38 13.92
CA ALA A 99 22.75 5.73 14.08
C ALA A 99 23.23 6.35 15.40
N LYS A 100 23.50 7.65 15.37
CA LYS A 100 24.05 8.41 16.52
C LYS A 100 23.13 9.54 16.97
N ASP A 101 22.42 10.16 16.04
CA ASP A 101 21.62 11.36 16.27
C ASP A 101 20.14 11.05 16.09
N TYR A 102 19.39 11.03 17.19
CA TYR A 102 17.92 10.97 17.21
C TYR A 102 17.38 12.09 18.10
N GLU A 103 16.39 12.84 17.62
CA GLU A 103 15.94 14.09 18.25
C GLU A 103 15.00 13.83 19.46
N ASN A 104 14.57 12.59 19.69
CA ASN A 104 13.64 12.22 20.75
C ASN A 104 14.37 11.69 22.01
N ALA A 105 14.24 12.42 23.11
CA ALA A 105 14.88 12.11 24.39
C ALA A 105 14.40 10.81 25.07
N TYR A 106 13.19 10.31 24.76
CA TYR A 106 12.74 8.99 25.23
C TYR A 106 13.46 7.88 24.46
N ILE A 107 13.50 7.97 23.13
CA ILE A 107 14.24 7.03 22.26
C ILE A 107 15.71 6.95 22.68
N ALA A 108 16.32 8.08 23.04
CA ALA A 108 17.70 8.11 23.54
C ALA A 108 17.93 7.26 24.80
N GLN A 109 17.03 7.35 25.78
CA GLN A 109 17.09 6.56 27.02
C GLN A 109 16.84 5.08 26.75
N ILE A 110 15.92 4.75 25.84
CA ILE A 110 15.58 3.36 25.49
C ILE A 110 16.75 2.71 24.75
N VAL A 111 17.35 3.38 23.76
CA VAL A 111 18.53 2.87 23.04
C VAL A 111 19.74 2.73 23.97
N ALA A 112 19.90 3.61 24.97
CA ALA A 112 20.92 3.45 26.01
C ALA A 112 20.66 2.19 26.86
N LEU A 113 19.42 2.00 27.35
CA LEU A 113 19.03 0.81 28.10
C LEU A 113 19.28 -0.49 27.32
N LEU A 114 18.93 -0.52 26.03
CA LEU A 114 19.16 -1.70 25.19
C LEU A 114 20.66 -2.01 25.08
N LYS A 115 21.51 -0.99 24.87
CA LYS A 115 22.97 -1.16 24.81
C LYS A 115 23.57 -1.64 26.14
N ASP A 116 23.04 -1.15 27.26
CA ASP A 116 23.47 -1.61 28.59
C ASP A 116 23.09 -3.09 28.79
N ILE A 117 21.88 -3.52 28.39
CA ILE A 117 21.46 -4.92 28.46
C ILE A 117 22.28 -5.79 27.49
N GLU A 118 22.57 -5.32 26.26
CA GLU A 118 23.43 -6.00 25.28
C GLU A 118 24.86 -6.22 25.82
N SER A 119 25.37 -5.33 26.67
CA SER A 119 26.68 -5.50 27.32
C SER A 119 26.69 -6.62 28.38
N ILE A 120 25.52 -6.94 28.95
CA ILE A 120 25.33 -8.00 29.96
C ILE A 120 25.00 -9.33 29.28
N ILE A 121 24.19 -9.30 28.21
CA ILE A 121 23.69 -10.47 27.47
C ILE A 121 24.03 -10.32 25.98
N PRO A 122 25.31 -10.46 25.59
CA PRO A 122 25.76 -10.25 24.22
C PRO A 122 25.21 -11.30 23.25
N ASN A 123 25.19 -10.96 21.96
CA ASN A 123 24.81 -11.84 20.84
C ASN A 123 23.41 -12.47 20.98
N SER A 124 22.52 -11.86 21.77
CA SER A 124 21.14 -12.31 21.97
C SER A 124 20.18 -11.32 21.33
N ALA A 125 19.20 -11.86 20.59
CA ALA A 125 18.01 -11.11 20.23
C ALA A 125 17.12 -11.01 21.48
N LEU A 126 16.64 -9.81 21.80
CA LEU A 126 15.98 -9.47 23.05
C LEU A 126 14.70 -8.69 22.78
N ASP A 127 13.70 -8.97 23.61
CA ASP A 127 12.43 -8.29 23.76
C ASP A 127 12.40 -7.74 25.20
N VAL A 128 12.31 -6.41 25.33
CA VAL A 128 12.48 -5.68 26.58
C VAL A 128 11.26 -4.81 26.87
N GLU A 129 10.54 -5.12 27.94
CA GLU A 129 9.47 -4.27 28.47
C GLU A 129 10.09 -3.19 29.37
N PHE A 130 9.75 -1.93 29.14
CA PHE A 130 10.36 -0.78 29.83
C PHE A 130 9.32 0.27 30.27
N ALA A 131 9.71 1.08 31.25
CA ALA A 131 8.98 2.28 31.67
C ALA A 131 9.94 3.43 32.00
N ILE A 132 9.57 4.66 31.66
CA ILE A 132 10.31 5.89 31.92
C ILE A 132 9.47 6.75 32.88
N THR A 133 10.08 7.18 33.98
CA THR A 133 9.52 8.16 34.92
C THR A 133 10.22 9.52 34.76
N LYS A 134 10.04 10.46 35.67
CA LYS A 134 10.81 11.73 35.67
C LYS A 134 12.25 11.53 36.12
N GLU A 135 12.51 10.47 36.86
CA GLU A 135 13.76 10.18 37.56
C GLU A 135 14.69 9.29 36.74
N ALA A 136 14.15 8.24 36.11
CA ALA A 136 14.92 7.23 35.39
C ALA A 136 14.09 6.41 34.39
N ILE A 137 14.80 5.66 33.55
CA ILE A 137 14.26 4.52 32.80
C ILE A 137 14.44 3.22 33.61
N TYR A 138 13.45 2.33 33.54
CA TYR A 138 13.41 1.03 34.21
C TYR A 138 13.17 -0.07 33.16
N CYS A 139 13.97 -1.13 33.23
CA CYS A 139 13.64 -2.42 32.59
C CYS A 139 12.67 -3.17 33.52
N LEU A 140 11.50 -3.54 33.01
CA LEU A 140 10.47 -4.31 33.72
C LEU A 140 10.63 -5.81 33.45
N GLN A 141 10.97 -6.17 32.21
CA GLN A 141 11.23 -7.53 31.79
C GLN A 141 12.19 -7.52 30.60
N ALA A 142 13.11 -8.47 30.53
CA ALA A 142 13.89 -8.76 29.33
C ALA A 142 13.80 -10.26 29.05
N ARG A 143 13.46 -10.65 27.82
CA ARG A 143 13.30 -12.04 27.39
C ARG A 143 13.97 -12.29 26.04
N PRO A 144 14.49 -13.50 25.76
CA PRO A 144 15.01 -13.85 24.45
C PRO A 144 13.93 -13.74 23.36
N LEU A 145 14.24 -13.07 22.26
CA LEU A 145 13.37 -12.95 21.09
C LEU A 145 13.62 -14.13 20.14
N ILE A 146 12.59 -14.94 19.89
CA ILE A 146 12.71 -16.13 19.03
C ILE A 146 12.48 -15.71 17.56
N ILE A 147 13.57 -15.46 16.84
CA ILE A 147 13.54 -15.12 15.41
C ILE A 147 13.54 -16.40 14.56
N LYS A 148 12.59 -16.50 13.62
CA LYS A 148 12.52 -17.62 12.66
C LYS A 148 13.52 -17.38 11.53
N ASN A 149 14.54 -18.22 11.44
CA ASN A 149 15.63 -18.13 10.44
C ASN A 149 16.44 -16.81 10.53
N PRO A 150 17.18 -16.57 11.63
CA PRO A 150 17.99 -15.37 11.76
C PRO A 150 19.03 -15.27 10.63
N ARG A 151 19.23 -14.05 10.12
CA ARG A 151 20.22 -13.74 9.08
C ARG A 151 21.28 -12.79 9.63
N GLU A 152 22.44 -12.79 8.98
CA GLU A 152 23.53 -11.86 9.27
C GLU A 152 23.69 -10.84 8.13
N TYR A 153 24.00 -9.60 8.49
CA TYR A 153 24.03 -8.46 7.57
C TYR A 153 25.33 -7.64 7.69
N PRO A 154 26.51 -8.23 7.37
CA PRO A 154 27.82 -7.61 7.62
C PRO A 154 28.03 -6.29 6.86
N SER A 155 27.36 -6.11 5.72
CA SER A 155 27.47 -4.91 4.87
C SER A 155 26.40 -3.84 5.13
N HIS A 156 25.52 -4.03 6.12
CA HIS A 156 24.34 -3.17 6.36
C HIS A 156 24.65 -1.68 6.35
N ARG A 157 25.62 -1.24 7.16
CA ARG A 157 26.00 0.18 7.26
C ARG A 157 26.50 0.77 5.95
N ALA A 158 27.22 0.01 5.13
CA ALA A 158 27.71 0.47 3.84
C ALA A 158 26.56 0.62 2.82
N GLN A 159 25.65 -0.37 2.78
CA GLN A 159 24.46 -0.34 1.93
C GLN A 159 23.51 0.81 2.33
N ALA A 160 23.32 1.03 3.63
CA ALA A 160 22.52 2.13 4.15
C ALA A 160 23.12 3.51 3.85
N GLN A 161 24.46 3.66 3.84
CA GLN A 161 25.10 4.89 3.39
C GLN A 161 24.86 5.17 1.90
N LEU A 162 25.08 4.17 1.03
CA LEU A 162 24.80 4.29 -0.41
C LEU A 162 23.33 4.64 -0.67
N LEU A 163 22.42 4.07 0.11
CA LEU A 163 20.99 4.37 0.06
C LEU A 163 20.68 5.82 0.49
N LYS A 164 21.28 6.27 1.59
CA LYS A 164 21.13 7.65 2.11
C LYS A 164 21.63 8.68 1.10
N ASP A 165 22.78 8.43 0.47
CA ASP A 165 23.35 9.29 -0.58
C ASP A 165 22.45 9.31 -1.83
N LYS A 166 21.89 8.16 -2.23
CA LYS A 166 20.94 8.07 -3.35
C LYS A 166 19.63 8.80 -3.06
N ILE A 167 19.07 8.67 -1.86
CA ILE A 167 17.87 9.39 -1.42
C ILE A 167 18.14 10.90 -1.38
N ASP A 168 19.27 11.35 -0.82
CA ASP A 168 19.66 12.76 -0.82
C ASP A 168 19.78 13.34 -2.23
N SER A 169 20.31 12.56 -3.18
CA SER A 169 20.33 12.94 -4.60
C SER A 169 18.93 13.09 -5.21
N ILE A 170 18.00 12.18 -4.92
CA ILE A 170 16.63 12.22 -5.48
C ILE A 170 15.81 13.36 -4.86
N LEU A 171 15.92 13.59 -3.55
CA LEU A 171 15.12 14.59 -2.84
C LEU A 171 15.52 16.05 -3.15
N LYS A 172 16.69 16.30 -3.76
CA LYS A 172 17.11 17.64 -4.21
C LYS A 172 16.34 18.11 -5.45
N PRO A 173 16.25 19.43 -5.71
CA PRO A 173 15.70 19.97 -6.96
C PRO A 173 16.32 19.34 -8.20
N HIS A 174 15.54 19.14 -9.27
CA HIS A 174 16.02 18.65 -10.55
C HIS A 174 15.51 19.53 -11.71
N PRO A 175 16.33 19.92 -12.71
CA PRO A 175 15.92 20.91 -13.72
C PRO A 175 14.68 20.55 -14.57
N SER A 176 14.39 19.26 -14.78
CA SER A 176 13.22 18.79 -15.53
C SER A 176 11.89 18.82 -14.74
N LEU A 177 11.96 18.92 -13.40
CA LEU A 177 10.80 18.79 -12.52
C LEU A 177 10.65 20.03 -11.64
N TYR A 178 9.42 20.54 -11.53
CA TYR A 178 9.13 21.55 -10.53
C TYR A 178 9.11 20.95 -9.12
N GLY A 179 9.38 21.75 -8.09
CA GLY A 179 9.35 21.35 -6.68
C GLY A 179 10.74 21.39 -6.02
N THR A 180 10.87 22.24 -5.02
CA THR A 180 12.12 22.56 -4.31
C THR A 180 12.68 21.43 -3.44
N LYS A 181 11.83 20.49 -3.03
CA LYS A 181 12.20 19.30 -2.27
C LYS A 181 11.33 18.13 -2.73
N GLY A 182 11.94 16.99 -3.01
CA GLY A 182 11.23 15.75 -3.36
C GLY A 182 10.55 15.08 -2.15
N ILE A 183 9.79 14.03 -2.44
CA ILE A 183 9.23 13.06 -1.49
C ILE A 183 9.23 11.72 -2.23
N LEU A 184 9.55 10.64 -1.53
CA LEU A 184 9.42 9.28 -2.04
C LEU A 184 8.35 8.54 -1.24
N GLY A 185 7.50 7.75 -1.89
CA GLY A 185 6.47 6.96 -1.20
C GLY A 185 6.15 5.62 -1.88
N ILE A 186 5.62 4.66 -1.11
CA ILE A 186 5.27 3.31 -1.62
C ILE A 186 3.82 3.19 -2.11
N MET A 187 2.95 4.13 -1.71
CA MET A 187 1.51 4.20 -2.06
C MET A 187 1.14 5.32 -3.06
N PRO A 188 1.75 6.53 -3.04
CA PRO A 188 1.30 7.63 -3.89
C PRO A 188 1.49 7.33 -5.37
N ASP A 189 0.38 7.28 -6.11
CA ASP A 189 0.32 7.06 -7.56
C ASP A 189 0.90 5.70 -8.03
N TRP A 190 0.15 4.97 -8.86
CA TRP A 190 0.44 3.58 -9.29
C TRP A 190 0.55 2.49 -8.20
N ASN A 191 0.89 2.86 -6.96
CA ASN A 191 0.90 2.03 -5.75
C ASN A 191 1.69 0.70 -5.89
N PRO A 192 3.03 0.75 -6.01
CA PRO A 192 3.84 -0.46 -6.09
C PRO A 192 3.64 -1.43 -4.91
N ALA A 193 3.36 -0.96 -3.70
CA ALA A 193 3.12 -1.84 -2.56
C ALA A 193 1.87 -2.72 -2.73
N GLU A 194 0.80 -2.19 -3.32
CA GLU A 194 -0.43 -2.96 -3.65
C GLU A 194 -0.22 -3.89 -4.86
N ILE A 195 0.61 -3.51 -5.85
CA ILE A 195 0.70 -4.23 -7.13
C ILE A 195 1.83 -5.28 -7.17
N ILE A 196 2.99 -5.01 -6.55
CA ILE A 196 4.17 -5.89 -6.55
C ILE A 196 4.74 -6.17 -5.14
N GLY A 197 4.12 -5.63 -4.08
CA GLY A 197 4.53 -5.83 -2.69
C GLY A 197 5.66 -4.91 -2.21
N LEU A 198 6.01 -5.00 -0.93
CA LEU A 198 7.12 -4.23 -0.32
C LEU A 198 8.51 -4.69 -0.77
N HIS A 199 8.65 -5.99 -1.04
CA HIS A 199 9.89 -6.67 -1.41
C HIS A 199 9.69 -7.46 -2.71
N PRO A 200 9.41 -6.78 -3.83
CA PRO A 200 9.21 -7.43 -5.12
C PRO A 200 10.45 -8.22 -5.54
N ARG A 201 10.22 -9.40 -6.13
CA ARG A 201 11.27 -10.12 -6.85
C ARG A 201 11.77 -9.28 -8.03
N PRO A 202 13.06 -9.36 -8.41
CA PRO A 202 13.63 -8.60 -9.53
C PRO A 202 12.81 -8.64 -10.84
N LEU A 203 12.25 -9.80 -11.21
CA LEU A 203 11.41 -9.92 -12.40
C LEU A 203 10.12 -9.10 -12.30
N ALA A 204 9.42 -9.17 -11.17
CA ALA A 204 8.18 -8.43 -10.95
C ALA A 204 8.43 -6.91 -10.95
N PHE A 205 9.51 -6.46 -10.29
CA PHE A 205 9.91 -5.05 -10.29
C PHE A 205 10.23 -4.54 -11.70
N SER A 206 11.11 -5.25 -12.43
CA SER A 206 11.58 -4.82 -13.76
C SER A 206 10.45 -4.86 -14.80
N LEU A 207 9.56 -5.85 -14.78
CA LEU A 207 8.37 -5.87 -15.63
C LEU A 207 7.43 -4.69 -15.35
N TYR A 208 7.15 -4.39 -14.08
CA TYR A 208 6.29 -3.28 -13.70
C TYR A 208 6.89 -1.92 -14.10
N ALA A 209 8.21 -1.76 -13.90
CA ALA A 209 8.96 -0.59 -14.35
C ALA A 209 8.88 -0.41 -15.88
N LYS A 210 9.27 -1.43 -16.64
CA LYS A 210 9.39 -1.37 -18.10
C LYS A 210 8.07 -1.12 -18.81
N LEU A 211 7.01 -1.77 -18.33
CA LEU A 211 5.68 -1.70 -18.93
C LEU A 211 4.91 -0.44 -18.51
N ILE A 212 5.26 0.20 -17.38
CA ILE A 212 4.45 1.30 -16.82
C ILE A 212 5.33 2.49 -16.39
N THR A 213 6.12 2.32 -15.34
CA THR A 213 6.62 3.46 -14.55
C THR A 213 7.91 4.09 -15.08
N ASP A 214 8.59 3.50 -16.06
CA ASP A 214 9.75 4.12 -16.71
C ASP A 214 9.36 5.38 -17.51
N SER A 215 8.29 5.31 -18.30
CA SER A 215 7.88 6.40 -19.21
C SER A 215 6.43 6.31 -19.71
N VAL A 216 5.76 5.17 -19.58
CA VAL A 216 4.39 4.99 -20.08
C VAL A 216 3.39 5.80 -19.26
N TYR A 217 3.59 5.88 -17.94
CA TYR A 217 2.78 6.71 -17.04
C TYR A 217 2.73 8.20 -17.50
N ALA A 218 3.87 8.76 -17.90
CA ALA A 218 3.99 10.15 -18.31
C ALA A 218 3.51 10.37 -19.75
N THR A 219 3.96 9.57 -20.71
CA THR A 219 3.53 9.68 -22.11
C THR A 219 2.03 9.42 -22.29
N GLY A 220 1.46 8.51 -21.48
CA GLY A 220 0.01 8.26 -21.44
C GLY A 220 -0.77 9.46 -20.92
N ARG A 221 -0.30 10.11 -19.84
CA ARG A 221 -0.90 11.36 -19.31
C ARG A 221 -0.73 12.52 -20.29
N ALA A 222 0.45 12.70 -20.89
CA ALA A 222 0.74 13.78 -21.82
C ALA A 222 -0.24 13.84 -23.00
N ARG A 223 -0.63 12.67 -23.53
CA ARG A 223 -1.66 12.55 -24.58
C ARG A 223 -3.02 13.15 -24.19
N TYR A 224 -3.39 13.11 -22.90
CA TYR A 224 -4.64 13.65 -22.38
C TYR A 224 -4.54 15.15 -22.04
N GLY A 225 -3.46 15.84 -22.42
CA GLY A 225 -3.27 17.28 -22.20
C GLY A 225 -2.55 17.64 -20.89
N TYR A 226 -2.01 16.66 -20.18
CA TYR A 226 -1.17 16.86 -18.99
C TYR A 226 0.29 17.15 -19.36
N LYS A 227 1.07 17.67 -18.42
CA LYS A 227 2.49 17.97 -18.61
C LYS A 227 3.29 16.68 -18.81
N ASP A 228 4.06 16.61 -19.90
CA ASP A 228 5.00 15.52 -20.14
C ASP A 228 6.20 15.62 -19.19
N VAL A 229 6.57 14.49 -18.61
CA VAL A 229 7.74 14.29 -17.74
C VAL A 229 8.45 12.96 -18.02
N SER A 230 8.24 12.39 -19.21
CA SER A 230 8.67 11.02 -19.58
C SER A 230 10.18 10.78 -19.60
N ASP A 231 10.99 11.83 -19.53
CA ASP A 231 12.45 11.74 -19.27
C ASP A 231 12.79 11.33 -17.82
N ASN A 232 11.81 11.24 -16.92
CA ASN A 232 12.00 10.94 -15.51
C ASN A 232 11.31 9.61 -15.18
N PRO A 233 12.02 8.60 -14.62
CA PRO A 233 11.37 7.39 -14.13
C PRO A 233 10.52 7.73 -12.91
N LEU A 234 9.30 7.18 -12.84
CA LEU A 234 8.41 7.39 -11.70
C LEU A 234 8.86 6.61 -10.46
N ILE A 235 9.42 5.40 -10.63
CA ILE A 235 9.80 4.51 -9.52
C ILE A 235 11.31 4.30 -9.46
N TYR A 236 11.85 4.42 -8.26
CA TYR A 236 13.22 4.05 -7.91
C TYR A 236 13.26 2.71 -7.16
N ASN A 237 14.22 1.86 -7.54
CA ASN A 237 14.61 0.68 -6.77
C ASN A 237 15.56 1.11 -5.65
N LEU A 238 15.06 1.18 -4.41
CA LEU A 238 15.83 1.56 -3.23
C LEU A 238 16.17 0.32 -2.41
N HIS A 239 17.21 -0.40 -2.84
CA HIS A 239 17.58 -1.71 -2.30
C HIS A 239 16.35 -2.62 -2.18
N GLY A 240 15.69 -2.90 -3.30
CA GLY A 240 14.53 -3.80 -3.40
C GLY A 240 13.18 -3.13 -3.24
N ARG A 241 13.11 -2.08 -2.43
CA ARG A 241 11.85 -1.39 -2.17
C ARG A 241 11.53 -0.45 -3.33
N ALA A 242 10.35 -0.60 -3.90
CA ALA A 242 9.84 0.26 -4.96
C ALA A 242 9.28 1.56 -4.36
N TYR A 243 9.91 2.70 -4.66
CA TYR A 243 9.46 4.01 -4.20
C TYR A 243 9.14 4.92 -5.38
N VAL A 244 7.93 5.47 -5.39
CA VAL A 244 7.49 6.50 -6.34
C VAL A 244 8.13 7.85 -5.99
N ASP A 245 8.74 8.53 -6.95
CA ASP A 245 9.01 9.97 -6.86
C ASP A 245 7.69 10.74 -6.99
N VAL A 246 7.19 11.14 -5.84
CA VAL A 246 5.94 11.89 -5.71
C VAL A 246 6.02 13.23 -6.45
N ARG A 247 7.22 13.82 -6.59
CA ARG A 247 7.40 15.05 -7.37
C ARG A 247 7.25 14.79 -8.87
N ALA A 248 7.80 13.67 -9.38
CA ALA A 248 7.61 13.27 -10.77
C ALA A 248 6.13 12.97 -11.05
N SER A 249 5.47 12.22 -10.15
CA SER A 249 4.02 11.98 -10.17
C SER A 249 3.23 13.28 -10.23
N PHE A 250 3.42 14.19 -9.27
CA PHE A 250 2.63 15.42 -9.16
C PHE A 250 2.85 16.36 -10.36
N ASN A 251 4.07 16.43 -10.92
CA ASN A 251 4.31 17.18 -12.15
C ASN A 251 3.49 16.62 -13.33
N SER A 252 3.35 15.30 -13.44
CA SER A 252 2.58 14.64 -14.52
C SER A 252 1.05 14.83 -14.43
N PHE A 253 0.55 15.41 -13.33
CA PHE A 253 -0.87 15.77 -13.15
C PHE A 253 -1.16 17.26 -13.44
N LEU A 254 -0.14 18.08 -13.73
CA LEU A 254 -0.36 19.47 -14.13
C LEU A 254 -0.95 19.54 -15.56
N PRO A 255 -1.89 20.47 -15.85
CA PRO A 255 -2.25 20.79 -17.23
C PRO A 255 -1.03 21.30 -18.02
N ALA A 256 -0.80 20.80 -19.24
CA ALA A 256 0.37 21.14 -20.05
C ALA A 256 0.49 22.64 -20.40
N ARG A 257 -0.64 23.37 -20.37
CA ARG A 257 -0.73 24.79 -20.71
C ARG A 257 -0.58 25.75 -19.51
N LEU A 258 -0.44 25.23 -18.28
CA LEU A 258 -0.28 26.05 -17.08
C LEU A 258 1.07 26.79 -17.10
N ASN A 259 1.11 28.06 -16.67
CA ASN A 259 2.35 28.82 -16.60
C ASN A 259 3.41 28.12 -15.73
N ALA A 260 4.68 28.12 -16.18
CA ALA A 260 5.78 27.44 -15.50
C ALA A 260 6.02 27.91 -14.04
N SER A 261 5.91 29.21 -13.74
CA SER A 261 6.12 29.70 -12.36
C SER A 261 4.94 29.32 -11.46
N LEU A 262 3.73 29.35 -12.00
CA LEU A 262 2.50 28.98 -11.30
C LEU A 262 2.44 27.46 -11.05
N GLY A 263 2.80 26.66 -12.04
CA GLY A 263 2.98 25.21 -11.92
C GLY A 263 4.05 24.86 -10.89
N ALA A 264 5.14 25.63 -10.79
CA ALA A 264 6.15 25.39 -9.76
C ALA A 264 5.63 25.67 -8.35
N LYS A 265 4.95 26.80 -8.15
CA LYS A 265 4.28 27.17 -6.90
C LYS A 265 3.26 26.11 -6.47
N LEU A 266 2.49 25.58 -7.42
CA LEU A 266 1.46 24.55 -7.19
C LEU A 266 2.06 23.19 -6.79
N ILE A 267 3.20 22.80 -7.36
CA ILE A 267 3.90 21.56 -6.96
C ILE A 267 4.50 21.69 -5.56
N ASP A 268 5.10 22.83 -5.21
CA ASP A 268 5.57 23.06 -3.84
C ASP A 268 4.41 23.05 -2.83
N TYR A 269 3.23 23.58 -3.18
CA TYR A 269 2.02 23.43 -2.37
C TYR A 269 1.63 21.96 -2.17
N TYR A 270 1.51 21.16 -3.23
CA TYR A 270 1.13 19.74 -3.12
C TYR A 270 2.11 18.94 -2.25
N LEU A 271 3.42 19.12 -2.48
CA LEU A 271 4.45 18.42 -1.72
C LEU A 271 4.48 18.85 -0.24
N ASN A 272 4.27 20.13 0.06
CA ASN A 272 4.19 20.59 1.45
C ASN A 272 2.91 20.10 2.15
N THR A 273 1.79 20.04 1.45
CA THR A 273 0.53 19.48 1.95
C THR A 273 0.70 18.00 2.34
N LEU A 274 1.39 17.20 1.52
CA LEU A 274 1.68 15.80 1.84
C LEU A 274 2.66 15.64 3.01
N ARG A 275 3.66 16.53 3.16
CA ARG A 275 4.56 16.51 4.34
C ARG A 275 3.82 16.79 5.65
N GLN A 276 2.82 17.66 5.60
CA GLN A 276 1.99 18.00 6.75
C GLN A 276 0.93 16.93 7.04
N ASN A 277 0.53 16.16 6.02
CA ASN A 277 -0.51 15.13 6.09
C ASN A 277 -0.03 13.80 5.48
N PRO A 278 1.00 13.15 6.06
CA PRO A 278 1.57 11.91 5.50
C PRO A 278 0.54 10.76 5.40
N GLN A 279 -0.52 10.79 6.22
CA GLN A 279 -1.66 9.86 6.16
C GLN A 279 -2.48 9.93 4.87
N TRP A 280 -2.25 10.92 4.00
CA TRP A 280 -2.89 11.03 2.68
C TRP A 280 -2.07 10.42 1.54
N HIS A 281 -0.98 9.70 1.85
CA HIS A 281 -0.12 9.07 0.84
C HIS A 281 -0.85 8.08 -0.11
N ASP A 282 -1.94 7.44 0.32
CA ASP A 282 -2.79 6.57 -0.51
C ASP A 282 -3.96 7.31 -1.20
N LYS A 283 -4.11 8.61 -0.97
CA LYS A 283 -5.28 9.43 -1.33
C LYS A 283 -4.92 10.75 -2.05
N VAL A 284 -3.69 10.89 -2.53
CA VAL A 284 -3.13 12.14 -3.06
C VAL A 284 -3.99 12.82 -4.13
N GLU A 285 -4.58 12.06 -5.07
CA GLU A 285 -5.44 12.61 -6.14
C GLU A 285 -6.71 13.28 -5.61
N PHE A 286 -7.31 12.78 -4.52
CA PHE A 286 -8.59 13.29 -4.01
C PHE A 286 -8.43 14.36 -2.93
N GLU A 287 -7.41 14.22 -2.07
CA GLU A 287 -7.19 15.15 -0.94
C GLU A 287 -6.27 16.32 -1.29
N ILE A 288 -5.26 16.10 -2.15
CA ILE A 288 -4.17 17.07 -2.36
C ILE A 288 -4.22 17.71 -3.75
N LEU A 289 -4.37 16.89 -4.81
CA LEU A 289 -4.19 17.35 -6.18
C LEU A 289 -5.43 18.07 -6.72
N PHE A 290 -5.17 19.02 -7.62
CA PHE A 290 -6.07 19.46 -8.67
C PHE A 290 -5.54 18.91 -9.99
N ASP A 291 -6.15 17.83 -10.46
CA ASP A 291 -5.80 17.06 -11.66
C ASP A 291 -6.80 17.28 -12.80
N ALA A 292 -8.07 17.49 -12.47
CA ALA A 292 -9.13 17.90 -13.39
C ALA A 292 -10.09 18.90 -12.72
N TYR A 293 -11.04 19.42 -13.49
CA TYR A 293 -12.08 20.32 -13.00
C TYR A 293 -13.37 19.55 -12.69
N TYR A 294 -13.76 19.58 -11.42
CA TYR A 294 -15.02 19.03 -10.90
C TYR A 294 -15.94 20.16 -10.37
N PHE A 295 -17.20 19.86 -10.06
CA PHE A 295 -18.16 20.87 -9.58
C PHE A 295 -17.71 21.57 -8.28
N ASP A 296 -17.02 20.86 -7.37
CA ASP A 296 -16.52 21.43 -6.12
C ASP A 296 -15.16 22.15 -6.22
N THR A 297 -14.54 22.23 -7.41
CA THR A 297 -13.18 22.80 -7.60
C THR A 297 -13.06 24.21 -7.03
N HIS A 298 -14.06 25.06 -7.26
CA HIS A 298 -14.09 26.43 -6.78
C HIS A 298 -14.01 26.51 -5.25
N LYS A 299 -14.69 25.61 -4.53
CA LYS A 299 -14.65 25.52 -3.06
C LYS A 299 -13.31 24.98 -2.57
N ARG A 300 -12.76 23.95 -3.23
CA ARG A 300 -11.48 23.33 -2.83
C ARG A 300 -10.28 24.25 -3.07
N ILE A 301 -10.27 24.99 -4.18
CA ILE A 301 -9.10 25.79 -4.60
C ILE A 301 -8.89 27.07 -3.78
N GLU A 302 -9.91 27.55 -3.07
CA GLU A 302 -9.78 28.66 -2.10
C GLU A 302 -8.71 28.38 -1.02
N SER A 303 -8.41 27.10 -0.73
CA SER A 303 -7.28 26.70 0.14
C SER A 303 -5.94 27.28 -0.31
N LEU A 304 -5.71 27.46 -1.62
CA LEU A 304 -4.47 28.04 -2.17
C LEU A 304 -4.24 29.49 -1.73
N SER A 305 -5.28 30.26 -1.43
CA SER A 305 -5.13 31.64 -0.94
C SER A 305 -4.35 31.70 0.39
N HIS A 306 -4.54 30.71 1.26
CA HIS A 306 -3.80 30.56 2.53
C HIS A 306 -2.32 30.19 2.30
N PHE A 307 -1.98 29.69 1.12
CA PHE A 307 -0.61 29.41 0.68
C PHE A 307 -0.01 30.54 -0.19
N GLY A 308 -0.62 31.73 -0.17
CA GLY A 308 -0.11 32.93 -0.84
C GLY A 308 -0.32 32.97 -2.35
N PHE A 309 -1.31 32.24 -2.88
CA PHE A 309 -1.76 32.42 -4.27
C PHE A 309 -2.65 33.65 -4.41
N SER A 310 -2.41 34.43 -5.45
CA SER A 310 -3.26 35.56 -5.83
C SER A 310 -4.57 35.06 -6.45
N LYS A 311 -5.56 35.95 -6.56
CA LYS A 311 -6.82 35.62 -7.23
C LYS A 311 -6.59 35.28 -8.71
N ASP A 312 -5.76 36.07 -9.40
CA ASP A 312 -5.47 35.86 -10.83
C ASP A 312 -4.75 34.52 -11.07
N GLU A 313 -3.83 34.14 -10.17
CA GLU A 313 -3.17 32.82 -10.19
C GLU A 313 -4.17 31.67 -9.97
N ILE A 314 -5.14 31.82 -9.07
CA ILE A 314 -6.20 30.83 -8.84
C ILE A 314 -7.11 30.73 -10.06
N ASP A 315 -7.53 31.87 -10.63
CA ASP A 315 -8.38 31.92 -11.82
C ASP A 315 -7.67 31.31 -13.06
N GLU A 316 -6.34 31.48 -13.20
CA GLU A 316 -5.54 30.78 -14.23
C GLU A 316 -5.54 29.26 -14.03
N ILE A 317 -5.32 28.76 -12.80
CA ILE A 317 -5.38 27.31 -12.51
C ILE A 317 -6.77 26.75 -12.82
N VAL A 318 -7.84 27.43 -12.39
CA VAL A 318 -9.23 27.03 -12.69
C VAL A 318 -9.47 26.97 -14.20
N CYS A 319 -8.99 27.96 -14.95
CA CYS A 319 -9.11 28.00 -16.40
C CYS A 319 -8.36 26.84 -17.06
N ALA A 320 -7.12 26.56 -16.63
CA ALA A 320 -6.29 25.47 -17.16
C ALA A 320 -6.91 24.09 -16.90
N LEU A 321 -7.39 23.84 -15.68
CA LEU A 321 -8.07 22.59 -15.30
C LEU A 321 -9.39 22.39 -16.08
N LYS A 322 -10.15 23.46 -16.27
CA LYS A 322 -11.42 23.41 -17.02
C LYS A 322 -11.17 23.17 -18.50
N GLY A 323 -10.21 23.86 -19.10
CA GLY A 323 -9.79 23.64 -20.48
C GLY A 323 -9.34 22.20 -20.71
N LEU A 324 -8.46 21.67 -19.85
CA LEU A 324 -8.04 20.26 -19.84
C LEU A 324 -9.25 19.30 -19.80
N THR A 325 -10.20 19.57 -18.91
CA THR A 325 -11.39 18.72 -18.72
C THR A 325 -12.30 18.73 -19.94
N ASN A 326 -12.59 19.91 -20.50
CA ASN A 326 -13.42 20.03 -21.71
C ASN A 326 -12.72 19.41 -22.93
N THR A 327 -11.39 19.57 -23.09
CA THR A 327 -10.62 18.89 -24.13
C THR A 327 -10.74 17.37 -24.03
N ILE A 328 -10.61 16.78 -22.83
CA ILE A 328 -10.76 15.32 -22.65
C ILE A 328 -12.19 14.85 -23.01
N LEU A 329 -13.22 15.63 -22.66
CA LEU A 329 -14.63 15.31 -22.96
C LEU A 329 -15.01 15.48 -24.44
N GLN A 330 -14.41 16.45 -25.14
CA GLN A 330 -14.74 16.80 -26.53
C GLN A 330 -13.89 16.06 -27.56
N ASP A 331 -12.58 15.96 -27.36
CA ASP A 331 -11.67 15.30 -28.32
C ASP A 331 -11.79 13.77 -28.26
N LYS A 332 -12.40 13.23 -27.19
CA LYS A 332 -12.66 11.80 -26.94
C LYS A 332 -11.46 10.89 -27.22
N ILE A 333 -10.25 11.35 -26.89
CA ILE A 333 -9.00 10.63 -27.18
C ILE A 333 -8.97 9.18 -26.65
N TYR A 334 -9.75 8.91 -25.61
CA TYR A 334 -9.96 7.57 -25.06
C TYR A 334 -10.59 6.56 -26.03
N GLU A 335 -11.35 6.99 -27.04
CA GLU A 335 -11.87 6.09 -28.09
C GLU A 335 -10.73 5.42 -28.88
N GLN A 336 -9.61 6.15 -29.07
CA GLN A 336 -8.39 5.61 -29.70
C GLN A 336 -7.70 4.58 -28.78
N ASP A 337 -7.73 4.80 -27.47
CA ASP A 337 -7.17 3.86 -26.48
C ASP A 337 -8.02 2.60 -26.36
N ILE A 338 -9.35 2.71 -26.46
CA ILE A 338 -10.27 1.56 -26.54
C ILE A 338 -9.98 0.74 -27.80
N ALA A 339 -9.84 1.39 -28.96
CA ALA A 339 -9.54 0.70 -30.22
C ALA A 339 -8.20 -0.06 -30.20
N LYS A 340 -7.19 0.44 -29.47
CA LYS A 340 -5.90 -0.25 -29.29
C LYS A 340 -6.03 -1.60 -28.55
N LEU A 341 -7.05 -1.80 -27.72
CA LEU A 341 -7.24 -3.07 -26.99
C LEU A 341 -7.50 -4.24 -27.95
N SER A 342 -8.31 -4.03 -29.00
CA SER A 342 -8.54 -5.05 -30.04
C SER A 342 -7.29 -5.32 -30.89
N ILE A 343 -6.44 -4.30 -31.07
CA ILE A 343 -5.15 -4.45 -31.76
C ILE A 343 -4.18 -5.30 -30.91
N LEU A 344 -4.18 -5.13 -29.59
CA LEU A 344 -3.38 -5.95 -28.66
C LEU A 344 -3.81 -7.43 -28.71
N GLU A 345 -5.11 -7.69 -28.72
CA GLU A 345 -5.66 -9.06 -28.81
C GLU A 345 -5.19 -9.78 -30.08
N GLN A 346 -5.38 -9.16 -31.24
CA GLN A 346 -4.96 -9.73 -32.53
C GLN A 346 -3.45 -9.97 -32.61
N LYS A 347 -2.64 -9.01 -32.12
CA LYS A 347 -1.17 -9.15 -32.07
C LYS A 347 -0.73 -10.28 -31.15
N ARG A 348 -1.34 -10.43 -29.97
CA ARG A 348 -1.04 -11.53 -29.05
C ARG A 348 -1.31 -12.88 -29.70
N GLU A 349 -2.43 -13.05 -30.40
CA GLU A 349 -2.75 -14.31 -31.10
C GLU A 349 -1.73 -14.62 -32.21
N GLN A 350 -1.31 -13.60 -32.97
CA GLN A 350 -0.25 -13.73 -33.99
C GLN A 350 1.09 -14.16 -33.37
N ILE A 351 1.53 -13.53 -32.27
CA ILE A 351 2.81 -13.85 -31.62
C ILE A 351 2.80 -15.27 -31.03
N LEU A 352 1.69 -15.67 -30.40
CA LEU A 352 1.59 -17.00 -29.79
C LEU A 352 1.55 -18.12 -30.84
N SER A 353 0.84 -17.92 -31.96
CA SER A 353 0.72 -18.89 -33.05
C SER A 353 1.94 -18.96 -33.99
N TYR A 354 2.74 -17.90 -34.09
CA TYR A 354 3.95 -17.88 -34.90
C TYR A 354 5.00 -18.90 -34.41
N ASN A 355 5.75 -19.53 -35.32
CA ASN A 355 6.83 -20.43 -34.94
C ASN A 355 8.14 -19.64 -34.80
N ALA A 356 8.51 -19.31 -33.56
CA ALA A 356 9.68 -18.51 -33.21
C ALA A 356 10.27 -18.94 -31.85
N PRO A 357 11.56 -18.64 -31.59
CA PRO A 357 12.18 -18.82 -30.28
C PRO A 357 11.39 -18.13 -29.16
N LEU A 358 11.40 -18.70 -27.95
CA LEU A 358 10.63 -18.15 -26.82
C LEU A 358 11.05 -16.71 -26.49
N VAL A 359 12.35 -16.39 -26.52
CA VAL A 359 12.88 -15.03 -26.32
C VAL A 359 12.26 -13.99 -27.26
N GLU A 360 12.01 -14.32 -28.52
CA GLU A 360 11.37 -13.42 -29.49
C GLU A 360 9.89 -13.21 -29.16
N LYS A 361 9.18 -14.28 -28.78
CA LYS A 361 7.79 -14.17 -28.34
C LYS A 361 7.66 -13.34 -27.06
N ILE A 362 8.54 -13.53 -26.09
CA ILE A 362 8.59 -12.75 -24.85
C ILE A 362 8.81 -11.27 -25.18
N TYR A 363 9.80 -10.95 -26.02
CA TYR A 363 10.08 -9.58 -26.46
C TYR A 363 8.84 -8.90 -27.07
N TRP A 364 8.22 -9.54 -28.08
CA TRP A 364 7.07 -8.93 -28.75
C TRP A 364 5.83 -8.85 -27.87
N LEU A 365 5.57 -9.85 -27.01
CA LEU A 365 4.46 -9.79 -26.04
C LEU A 365 4.61 -8.59 -25.10
N LEU A 366 5.82 -8.30 -24.62
CA LEU A 366 6.11 -7.17 -23.73
C LEU A 366 6.07 -5.83 -24.48
N GLN A 367 6.61 -5.74 -25.70
CA GLN A 367 6.58 -4.50 -26.51
C GLN A 367 5.15 -4.11 -26.94
N ASP A 368 4.35 -5.09 -27.37
CA ASP A 368 2.96 -4.84 -27.72
C ASP A 368 2.10 -4.57 -26.47
N CYS A 369 2.37 -5.25 -25.35
CA CYS A 369 1.76 -4.90 -24.05
C CYS A 369 2.04 -3.44 -23.68
N LYS A 370 3.28 -2.95 -23.86
CA LYS A 370 3.65 -1.55 -23.61
C LYS A 370 2.86 -0.57 -24.50
N SER A 371 2.76 -0.88 -25.79
CA SER A 371 2.26 0.06 -26.82
C SER A 371 0.72 0.07 -26.95
N TYR A 372 0.08 -1.08 -26.80
CA TYR A 372 -1.35 -1.30 -27.02
C TYR A 372 -2.11 -1.78 -25.78
N GLY A 373 -1.41 -2.08 -24.68
CA GLY A 373 -2.00 -2.47 -23.39
C GLY A 373 -1.86 -1.39 -22.33
N THR A 374 -0.65 -1.19 -21.80
CA THR A 374 -0.42 -0.28 -20.67
C THR A 374 -0.49 1.19 -21.05
N GLN A 375 -0.01 1.63 -22.22
CA GLN A 375 -0.19 3.03 -22.64
C GLN A 375 -1.68 3.42 -22.75
N PRO A 376 -2.56 2.62 -23.38
CA PRO A 376 -4.01 2.81 -23.27
C PRO A 376 -4.54 2.78 -21.84
N PHE A 377 -4.05 1.84 -21.01
CA PHE A 377 -4.49 1.73 -19.62
C PHE A 377 -4.24 3.00 -18.82
N VAL A 378 -3.11 3.71 -19.00
CA VAL A 378 -2.85 5.00 -18.33
C VAL A 378 -3.97 6.00 -18.59
N GLY A 379 -4.38 6.14 -19.86
CA GLY A 379 -5.42 7.06 -20.29
C GLY A 379 -6.81 6.66 -19.77
N LEU A 380 -7.16 5.38 -19.92
CA LEU A 380 -8.45 4.84 -19.48
C LEU A 380 -8.57 4.82 -17.94
N ALA A 381 -7.47 4.59 -17.22
CA ALA A 381 -7.42 4.76 -15.78
C ALA A 381 -7.66 6.23 -15.38
N ARG A 382 -7.00 7.19 -16.04
CA ARG A 382 -7.22 8.63 -15.80
C ARG A 382 -8.67 9.03 -16.03
N MET A 383 -9.31 8.48 -17.08
CA MET A 383 -10.74 8.65 -17.33
C MET A 383 -11.60 8.09 -16.18
N GLY A 384 -11.28 6.89 -15.68
CA GLY A 384 -11.97 6.27 -14.53
C GLY A 384 -11.83 7.08 -13.23
N PHE A 385 -10.68 7.68 -12.96
CA PHE A 385 -10.51 8.61 -11.82
C PHE A 385 -11.35 9.89 -12.00
N MET A 386 -11.39 10.48 -13.21
CA MET A 386 -12.27 11.62 -13.52
C MET A 386 -13.75 11.27 -13.33
N ALA A 387 -14.19 10.11 -13.84
CA ALA A 387 -15.55 9.60 -13.68
C ALA A 387 -15.95 9.48 -12.20
N MET A 388 -15.05 8.94 -11.36
CA MET A 388 -15.28 8.85 -9.92
C MET A 388 -15.29 10.21 -9.22
N GLY A 389 -14.44 11.17 -9.64
CA GLY A 389 -14.47 12.54 -9.14
C GLY A 389 -15.80 13.27 -9.45
N PHE A 390 -16.34 13.09 -10.66
CA PHE A 390 -17.66 13.61 -11.02
C PHE A 390 -18.78 12.97 -10.21
N LEU A 391 -18.80 11.64 -10.07
CA LEU A 391 -19.80 10.96 -9.21
C LEU A 391 -19.71 11.41 -7.74
N ASN A 392 -18.50 11.60 -7.21
CA ASN A 392 -18.30 12.10 -5.85
C ASN A 392 -18.86 13.51 -5.68
N THR A 393 -18.64 14.40 -6.65
CA THR A 393 -19.14 15.78 -6.57
C THR A 393 -20.64 15.90 -6.78
N LEU A 394 -21.26 15.07 -7.64
CA LEU A 394 -22.73 14.97 -7.72
C LEU A 394 -23.39 14.52 -6.40
N VAL A 395 -22.69 13.71 -5.59
CA VAL A 395 -23.15 13.34 -4.25
C VAL A 395 -22.95 14.49 -3.25
N LYS A 396 -21.82 15.20 -3.30
CA LYS A 396 -21.56 16.38 -2.44
C LYS A 396 -22.57 17.52 -2.67
N GLU A 397 -22.95 17.78 -3.93
CA GLU A 397 -23.96 18.79 -4.28
C GLU A 397 -25.41 18.28 -4.08
N GLY A 398 -25.61 17.09 -3.51
CA GLY A 398 -26.93 16.56 -3.12
C GLY A 398 -27.82 16.08 -4.27
N ILE A 399 -27.33 16.05 -5.51
CA ILE A 399 -28.09 15.60 -6.69
C ILE A 399 -28.25 14.07 -6.70
N LEU A 400 -27.22 13.35 -6.28
CA LEU A 400 -27.24 11.90 -6.10
C LEU A 400 -27.09 11.56 -4.61
N THR A 401 -27.86 10.60 -4.13
CA THR A 401 -27.57 9.96 -2.85
C THR A 401 -26.39 8.97 -2.98
N PRO A 402 -25.67 8.65 -1.89
CA PRO A 402 -24.67 7.58 -1.90
C PRO A 402 -25.22 6.23 -2.40
N ALA A 403 -26.50 5.93 -2.10
CA ALA A 403 -27.20 4.75 -2.59
C ALA A 403 -27.41 4.78 -4.12
N GLN A 404 -27.82 5.91 -4.69
CA GLN A 404 -27.95 6.06 -6.15
C GLN A 404 -26.59 5.98 -6.86
N LYS A 405 -25.52 6.56 -6.30
CA LYS A 405 -24.16 6.36 -6.82
C LYS A 405 -23.80 4.87 -6.86
N HIS A 406 -24.07 4.14 -5.78
CA HIS A 406 -23.79 2.70 -5.72
C HIS A 406 -24.65 1.89 -6.71
N HIS A 407 -25.93 2.22 -6.88
CA HIS A 407 -26.81 1.61 -7.88
C HIS A 407 -26.32 1.85 -9.31
N PHE A 408 -25.88 3.08 -9.63
CA PHE A 408 -25.26 3.37 -10.92
C PHE A 408 -24.03 2.49 -11.16
N LEU A 409 -23.09 2.44 -10.22
CA LEU A 409 -21.88 1.60 -10.33
C LEU A 409 -22.24 0.11 -10.55
N GLY A 410 -23.16 -0.43 -9.75
CA GLY A 410 -23.63 -1.82 -9.87
C GLY A 410 -24.40 -2.13 -11.17
N SER A 411 -24.89 -1.10 -11.89
CA SER A 411 -25.54 -1.27 -13.19
C SER A 411 -24.57 -1.44 -14.36
N LEU A 412 -23.29 -1.06 -14.20
CA LEU A 412 -22.28 -1.09 -15.26
C LEU A 412 -21.89 -2.53 -15.65
N ASN A 413 -21.43 -2.71 -16.89
CA ASN A 413 -21.07 -4.02 -17.47
C ASN A 413 -19.56 -4.29 -17.41
N CYS A 414 -19.00 -4.21 -16.21
CA CYS A 414 -17.58 -4.40 -15.96
C CYS A 414 -17.16 -5.88 -15.98
N ILE A 415 -15.88 -6.17 -16.24
CA ILE A 415 -15.32 -7.55 -16.35
C ILE A 415 -15.60 -8.37 -15.09
N THR A 416 -15.46 -7.73 -13.95
CA THR A 416 -15.76 -8.18 -12.58
C THR A 416 -17.22 -8.62 -12.38
N THR A 417 -18.17 -7.91 -13.00
CA THR A 417 -19.59 -8.28 -12.97
C THR A 417 -19.87 -9.51 -13.84
N HIS A 418 -19.20 -9.64 -14.98
CA HIS A 418 -19.29 -10.84 -15.83
C HIS A 418 -18.60 -12.05 -15.19
N PHE A 419 -17.48 -11.89 -14.50
CA PHE A 419 -16.70 -13.00 -13.92
C PHE A 419 -17.54 -13.95 -13.05
N ALA A 420 -18.33 -13.40 -12.12
CA ALA A 420 -19.16 -14.20 -11.22
C ALA A 420 -20.36 -14.84 -11.92
N HIS A 421 -20.86 -14.24 -13.00
CA HIS A 421 -21.90 -14.81 -13.85
C HIS A 421 -21.32 -15.97 -14.69
N ASP A 422 -20.25 -15.71 -15.43
CA ASP A 422 -19.59 -16.65 -16.33
C ASP A 422 -19.07 -17.90 -15.60
N LEU A 423 -18.53 -17.76 -14.38
CA LEU A 423 -18.13 -18.90 -13.54
C LEU A 423 -19.30 -19.86 -13.22
N ASN A 424 -20.52 -19.33 -13.19
CA ASN A 424 -21.74 -20.11 -12.97
C ASN A 424 -22.35 -20.65 -14.26
N THR A 425 -22.32 -19.88 -15.35
CA THR A 425 -23.07 -20.19 -16.59
C THR A 425 -22.23 -20.83 -17.69
N LEU A 426 -20.93 -20.54 -17.80
CA LEU A 426 -20.08 -21.11 -18.84
C LEU A 426 -19.54 -22.50 -18.46
N PRO A 427 -19.32 -23.38 -19.46
CA PRO A 427 -18.48 -24.56 -19.30
C PRO A 427 -17.05 -24.16 -18.89
N GLU A 428 -16.38 -25.01 -18.11
CA GLU A 428 -15.02 -24.76 -17.61
C GLU A 428 -14.00 -24.41 -18.73
N PRO A 429 -13.96 -25.09 -19.90
CA PRO A 429 -13.04 -24.70 -20.98
C PRO A 429 -13.31 -23.29 -21.55
N GLU A 430 -14.57 -22.86 -21.60
CA GLU A 430 -14.92 -21.52 -22.09
C GLU A 430 -14.60 -20.44 -21.06
N PHE A 431 -14.86 -20.72 -19.78
CA PHE A 431 -14.43 -19.86 -18.67
C PHE A 431 -12.91 -19.70 -18.65
N LEU A 432 -12.16 -20.79 -18.76
CA LEU A 432 -10.69 -20.77 -18.81
C LEU A 432 -10.16 -20.08 -20.07
N ARG A 433 -10.80 -20.22 -21.24
CA ARG A 433 -10.42 -19.45 -22.44
C ARG A 433 -10.51 -17.93 -22.21
N LYS A 434 -11.47 -17.48 -21.40
CA LYS A 434 -11.67 -16.04 -21.10
C LYS A 434 -10.81 -15.57 -19.92
N TYR A 435 -10.82 -16.29 -18.80
CA TYR A 435 -10.28 -15.88 -17.51
C TYR A 435 -9.05 -16.67 -17.04
N GLY A 436 -8.70 -17.76 -17.72
CA GLY A 436 -7.64 -18.69 -17.30
C GLY A 436 -6.27 -18.04 -17.12
N HIS A 437 -5.98 -16.96 -17.85
CA HIS A 437 -4.73 -16.22 -17.75
C HIS A 437 -4.50 -15.48 -16.42
N LEU A 438 -5.56 -15.24 -15.63
CA LEU A 438 -5.46 -14.52 -14.35
C LEU A 438 -4.69 -15.35 -13.32
N ARG A 439 -3.87 -14.68 -12.50
CA ARG A 439 -3.13 -15.24 -11.36
C ARG A 439 -3.10 -14.20 -10.22
N PRO A 440 -3.24 -14.57 -8.94
CA PRO A 440 -3.08 -13.64 -7.82
C PRO A 440 -1.66 -13.09 -7.78
N GLY A 441 -1.46 -11.77 -7.87
CA GLY A 441 -0.13 -11.21 -8.09
C GLY A 441 0.21 -11.20 -9.59
N THR A 442 -0.28 -10.17 -10.26
CA THR A 442 -0.30 -9.98 -11.73
C THR A 442 1.09 -10.05 -12.36
N TYR A 443 2.14 -9.74 -11.57
CA TYR A 443 3.55 -9.74 -11.96
C TYR A 443 4.36 -10.89 -11.33
N ASP A 444 3.73 -11.73 -10.50
CA ASP A 444 4.39 -12.83 -9.80
C ASP A 444 4.40 -14.11 -10.66
N ILE A 445 5.59 -14.54 -11.05
CA ILE A 445 5.81 -15.77 -11.82
C ILE A 445 5.59 -17.04 -10.99
N LEU A 446 5.63 -16.95 -9.65
CA LEU A 446 5.46 -18.07 -8.73
C LEU A 446 3.98 -18.39 -8.49
N SER A 447 3.09 -17.46 -8.81
CA SER A 447 1.66 -17.62 -8.65
C SER A 447 1.05 -18.37 -9.84
N PRO A 448 0.36 -19.51 -9.61
CA PRO A 448 -0.22 -20.29 -10.68
C PRO A 448 -1.46 -19.60 -11.25
N ARG A 449 -1.64 -19.70 -12.56
CA ARG A 449 -2.83 -19.21 -13.27
C ARG A 449 -4.10 -20.00 -12.92
N TYR A 450 -5.25 -19.40 -13.20
CA TYR A 450 -6.55 -20.06 -13.07
C TYR A 450 -6.67 -21.32 -13.93
N ASP A 451 -6.03 -21.37 -15.11
CA ASP A 451 -5.95 -22.58 -15.95
C ASP A 451 -4.88 -23.60 -15.50
N GLU A 452 -3.90 -23.17 -14.71
CA GLU A 452 -2.86 -24.04 -14.12
C GLU A 452 -3.33 -24.70 -12.81
N ASN A 453 -4.29 -24.11 -12.08
CA ASN A 453 -4.81 -24.67 -10.82
C ASN A 453 -6.30 -24.36 -10.55
N PHE A 454 -7.18 -24.65 -11.52
CA PHE A 454 -8.63 -24.35 -11.43
C PHE A 454 -9.30 -24.91 -10.17
N SER A 455 -8.96 -26.14 -9.77
CA SER A 455 -9.57 -26.83 -8.63
C SER A 455 -9.23 -26.20 -7.27
N PHE A 456 -8.13 -25.46 -7.16
CA PHE A 456 -7.83 -24.64 -5.99
C PHE A 456 -8.71 -23.39 -5.95
N TYR A 457 -8.76 -22.64 -7.07
CA TYR A 457 -9.41 -21.34 -7.14
C TYR A 457 -10.94 -21.40 -7.12
N PHE A 458 -11.54 -22.53 -7.53
CA PHE A 458 -13.00 -22.64 -7.75
C PHE A 458 -13.60 -23.91 -7.14
N LYS A 459 -13.23 -24.23 -5.89
CA LYS A 459 -13.81 -25.35 -5.12
C LYS A 459 -15.32 -25.28 -4.96
N GLN A 460 -15.87 -24.07 -4.89
CA GLN A 460 -17.31 -23.79 -4.79
C GLN A 460 -17.67 -22.74 -5.84
N LYS A 461 -18.85 -22.89 -6.46
CA LYS A 461 -19.38 -21.84 -7.33
C LYS A 461 -20.14 -20.82 -6.46
N PRO A 462 -19.86 -19.51 -6.57
CA PRO A 462 -20.57 -18.49 -5.81
C PRO A 462 -22.02 -18.45 -6.26
N LYS A 463 -22.96 -18.17 -5.34
CA LYS A 463 -24.35 -17.93 -5.74
C LYS A 463 -24.42 -16.75 -6.69
N ALA A 464 -24.75 -17.00 -7.95
CA ALA A 464 -25.02 -15.93 -8.91
C ALA A 464 -26.15 -15.03 -8.39
N LYS A 465 -25.86 -13.74 -8.16
CA LYS A 465 -26.92 -12.74 -7.98
C LYS A 465 -27.59 -12.49 -9.34
N VAL A 466 -28.91 -12.48 -9.32
CA VAL A 466 -29.76 -12.37 -10.50
C VAL A 466 -30.36 -10.96 -10.56
N GLN A 467 -30.49 -10.44 -11.79
CA GLN A 467 -30.98 -9.11 -12.18
C GLN A 467 -30.09 -7.90 -11.82
N LYS A 468 -29.62 -7.22 -12.87
CA LYS A 468 -29.23 -5.81 -12.82
C LYS A 468 -30.49 -4.96 -12.99
N GLU A 469 -30.85 -4.19 -11.97
CA GLU A 469 -31.86 -3.13 -12.15
C GLU A 469 -31.23 -2.00 -12.95
N ALA A 470 -31.89 -1.57 -14.03
CA ALA A 470 -31.41 -0.46 -14.85
C ALA A 470 -31.37 0.84 -14.02
N PHE A 471 -30.20 1.48 -13.95
CA PHE A 471 -30.09 2.81 -13.36
C PHE A 471 -30.77 3.84 -14.27
N SER A 472 -31.53 4.76 -13.67
CA SER A 472 -32.10 5.92 -14.38
C SER A 472 -32.13 7.14 -13.47
N LEU A 473 -31.96 8.31 -14.08
CA LEU A 473 -32.08 9.60 -13.41
C LEU A 473 -33.53 10.10 -13.49
N THR A 474 -34.00 10.79 -12.45
CA THR A 474 -35.26 11.52 -12.54
C THR A 474 -35.13 12.73 -13.47
N LEU A 475 -36.24 13.23 -14.02
CA LEU A 475 -36.24 14.45 -14.83
C LEU A 475 -35.73 15.68 -14.04
N GLU A 476 -35.93 15.69 -12.72
CA GLU A 476 -35.39 16.73 -11.84
C GLU A 476 -33.86 16.64 -11.74
N GLN A 477 -33.31 15.44 -11.52
CA GLN A 477 -31.86 15.21 -11.52
C GLN A 477 -31.24 15.55 -12.88
N MET A 478 -31.84 15.14 -14.00
CA MET A 478 -31.37 15.52 -15.33
C MET A 478 -31.32 17.04 -15.53
N ARG A 479 -32.34 17.78 -15.07
CA ARG A 479 -32.36 19.25 -15.12
C ARG A 479 -31.31 19.89 -14.20
N ALA A 480 -31.13 19.37 -12.99
CA ALA A 480 -30.11 19.83 -12.05
C ALA A 480 -28.69 19.64 -12.62
N ILE A 481 -28.42 18.49 -13.23
CA ILE A 481 -27.12 18.17 -13.86
C ILE A 481 -26.89 19.04 -15.10
N ALA A 482 -27.88 19.21 -15.97
CA ALA A 482 -27.79 20.15 -17.09
C ALA A 482 -27.53 21.60 -16.61
N GLY A 483 -28.15 21.99 -15.49
CA GLY A 483 -27.91 23.27 -14.82
C GLY A 483 -26.46 23.41 -14.32
N LEU A 484 -25.92 22.39 -13.65
CA LEU A 484 -24.52 22.38 -13.22
C LEU A 484 -23.54 22.41 -14.39
N LEU A 485 -23.69 21.55 -15.40
CA LEU A 485 -22.83 21.53 -16.58
C LEU A 485 -22.75 22.92 -17.23
N LYS A 486 -23.91 23.57 -17.41
CA LYS A 486 -23.99 24.94 -17.93
C LYS A 486 -23.37 25.98 -16.98
N ALA A 487 -23.71 25.96 -15.69
CA ALA A 487 -23.20 26.94 -14.71
C ALA A 487 -21.68 26.88 -14.55
N HIS A 488 -21.11 25.69 -14.71
CA HIS A 488 -19.67 25.45 -14.60
C HIS A 488 -18.94 25.55 -15.94
N ASN A 489 -19.62 25.82 -17.07
CA ASN A 489 -19.06 25.78 -18.43
C ASN A 489 -18.35 24.44 -18.75
N ILE A 490 -18.96 23.32 -18.36
CA ILE A 490 -18.54 22.00 -18.82
C ILE A 490 -19.23 21.73 -20.16
N GLU A 491 -18.42 21.54 -21.20
CA GLU A 491 -18.89 21.33 -22.57
C GLU A 491 -19.31 19.87 -22.76
N SER A 492 -20.52 19.52 -22.31
CA SER A 492 -21.10 18.19 -22.49
C SER A 492 -22.63 18.21 -22.29
N SER A 493 -23.38 17.38 -23.02
CA SER A 493 -24.77 17.09 -22.65
C SER A 493 -24.84 16.10 -21.48
N VAL A 494 -26.00 16.01 -20.82
CA VAL A 494 -26.20 15.07 -19.69
C VAL A 494 -25.98 13.61 -20.13
N LEU A 495 -26.31 13.26 -21.37
CA LEU A 495 -26.11 11.91 -21.91
C LEU A 495 -24.62 11.63 -22.13
N GLU A 496 -23.92 12.47 -22.90
CA GLU A 496 -22.48 12.33 -23.16
C GLU A 496 -21.65 12.32 -21.88
N PHE A 497 -22.06 13.09 -20.87
CA PHE A 497 -21.42 13.12 -19.56
C PHE A 497 -21.56 11.79 -18.80
N PHE A 498 -22.74 11.15 -18.84
CA PHE A 498 -22.93 9.82 -18.23
C PHE A 498 -22.30 8.71 -19.06
N ASP A 499 -22.26 8.84 -20.39
CA ASP A 499 -21.52 7.92 -21.27
C ASP A 499 -20.03 7.98 -20.94
N PHE A 500 -19.42 9.17 -20.80
CA PHE A 500 -18.03 9.34 -20.35
C PHE A 500 -17.78 8.67 -18.99
N ILE A 501 -18.66 8.88 -18.00
CA ILE A 501 -18.52 8.27 -16.67
C ILE A 501 -18.59 6.73 -16.77
N SER A 502 -19.56 6.21 -17.50
CA SER A 502 -19.78 4.77 -17.75
C SER A 502 -18.58 4.12 -18.46
N MET A 503 -18.09 4.75 -19.53
CA MET A 503 -16.93 4.32 -20.29
C MET A 503 -15.66 4.35 -19.44
N GLY A 504 -15.40 5.43 -18.71
CA GLY A 504 -14.21 5.59 -17.89
C GLY A 504 -14.08 4.51 -16.81
N ILE A 505 -15.18 4.12 -16.19
CA ILE A 505 -15.19 3.05 -15.19
C ILE A 505 -15.05 1.66 -15.85
N THR A 506 -15.84 1.41 -16.91
CA THR A 506 -15.87 0.10 -17.59
C THR A 506 -14.55 -0.23 -18.30
N TYR A 507 -14.02 0.70 -19.10
CA TYR A 507 -12.82 0.49 -19.90
C TYR A 507 -11.53 0.54 -19.09
N ARG A 508 -11.50 1.17 -17.91
CA ARG A 508 -10.39 1.03 -16.94
C ARG A 508 -10.19 -0.45 -16.56
N GLU A 509 -11.26 -1.16 -16.22
CA GLU A 509 -11.17 -2.60 -15.90
C GLU A 509 -10.88 -3.45 -17.14
N GLN A 510 -11.58 -3.20 -18.26
CA GLN A 510 -11.37 -3.97 -19.49
C GLN A 510 -9.94 -3.84 -20.02
N SER A 511 -9.35 -2.65 -19.97
CA SER A 511 -7.96 -2.44 -20.37
C SER A 511 -6.97 -3.15 -19.44
N LYS A 512 -7.19 -3.13 -18.12
CA LYS A 512 -6.36 -3.88 -17.16
C LYS A 512 -6.41 -5.39 -17.41
N PHE A 513 -7.60 -5.91 -17.67
CA PHE A 513 -7.83 -7.31 -18.03
C PHE A 513 -7.16 -7.68 -19.36
N GLU A 514 -7.22 -6.80 -20.37
CA GLU A 514 -6.70 -7.12 -21.69
C GLU A 514 -5.17 -7.12 -21.74
N PHE A 515 -4.49 -6.17 -21.07
CA PHE A 515 -3.03 -6.19 -21.02
C PHE A 515 -2.47 -7.31 -20.12
N SER A 516 -3.21 -7.73 -19.08
CA SER A 516 -2.76 -8.81 -18.19
C SER A 516 -2.65 -10.15 -18.92
N LYS A 517 -3.43 -10.38 -19.99
CA LYS A 517 -3.25 -11.54 -20.90
C LYS A 517 -1.85 -11.59 -21.52
N ASN A 518 -1.34 -10.47 -22.04
CA ASN A 518 0.00 -10.40 -22.64
C ASN A 518 1.09 -10.59 -21.59
N LEU A 519 0.97 -9.93 -20.43
CA LEU A 519 1.92 -10.08 -19.33
C LEU A 519 1.96 -11.51 -18.79
N SER A 520 0.79 -12.12 -18.54
CA SER A 520 0.70 -13.49 -18.02
C SER A 520 1.22 -14.52 -19.03
N ALA A 521 0.97 -14.32 -20.33
CA ALA A 521 1.58 -15.13 -21.39
C ALA A 521 3.11 -14.98 -21.41
N ALA A 522 3.63 -13.76 -21.31
CA ALA A 522 5.08 -13.51 -21.24
C ALA A 522 5.71 -14.20 -20.01
N LEU A 523 5.08 -14.13 -18.83
CA LEU A 523 5.54 -14.82 -17.62
C LEU A 523 5.61 -16.35 -17.82
N SER A 524 4.59 -16.96 -18.41
CA SER A 524 4.61 -18.40 -18.70
C SER A 524 5.68 -18.78 -19.74
N LEU A 525 5.94 -17.95 -20.76
CA LEU A 525 7.05 -18.17 -21.70
C LEU A 525 8.43 -17.95 -21.04
N ILE A 526 8.56 -17.00 -20.11
CA ILE A 526 9.78 -16.78 -19.31
C ILE A 526 10.07 -18.02 -18.45
N SER A 527 9.05 -18.59 -17.80
CA SER A 527 9.21 -19.84 -17.04
C SER A 527 9.59 -21.00 -17.95
N ALA A 528 9.01 -21.11 -19.15
CA ALA A 528 9.38 -22.15 -20.12
C ALA A 528 10.83 -21.99 -20.61
N GLN A 529 11.27 -20.75 -20.89
CA GLN A 529 12.64 -20.44 -21.29
C GLN A 529 13.67 -20.77 -20.18
N GLY A 530 13.29 -20.62 -18.90
CA GLY A 530 14.10 -21.09 -17.78
C GLY A 530 14.21 -22.61 -17.73
N SER A 531 13.09 -23.32 -17.91
CA SER A 531 13.05 -24.78 -17.94
C SER A 531 13.92 -25.40 -19.04
N GLU A 532 14.09 -24.75 -20.20
CA GLU A 532 15.02 -25.19 -21.26
C GLU A 532 16.49 -25.23 -20.78
N PHE A 533 16.84 -24.43 -19.77
CA PHE A 533 18.16 -24.40 -19.13
C PHE A 533 18.18 -25.08 -17.75
N GLY A 534 17.13 -25.82 -17.38
CA GLY A 534 17.02 -26.48 -16.08
C GLY A 534 16.78 -25.56 -14.89
N LEU A 535 16.38 -24.30 -15.12
CA LEU A 535 16.09 -23.30 -14.09
C LEU A 535 14.63 -23.37 -13.65
N SER A 536 14.38 -23.20 -12.35
CA SER A 536 13.01 -23.19 -11.80
C SER A 536 12.34 -21.82 -11.95
N ALA A 537 11.01 -21.76 -11.77
CA ALA A 537 10.29 -20.50 -11.69
C ALA A 537 10.78 -19.60 -10.53
N GLU A 538 11.20 -20.20 -9.40
CA GLU A 538 11.84 -19.50 -8.28
C GLU A 538 13.15 -18.84 -8.73
N ASP A 539 14.00 -19.54 -9.49
CA ASP A 539 15.22 -18.96 -10.08
C ASP A 539 14.88 -17.81 -11.03
N MET A 540 13.95 -18.03 -11.96
CA MET A 540 13.52 -17.03 -12.95
C MET A 540 12.90 -15.78 -12.30
N SER A 541 12.33 -15.88 -11.10
CA SER A 541 11.82 -14.70 -10.36
C SER A 541 12.91 -13.67 -10.04
N TYR A 542 14.17 -14.09 -9.94
CA TYR A 542 15.32 -13.19 -9.73
C TYR A 542 15.93 -12.65 -11.03
N CYS A 543 15.47 -13.06 -12.20
CA CYS A 543 15.94 -12.55 -13.49
C CYS A 543 15.35 -11.16 -13.77
N ASP A 544 16.16 -10.21 -14.22
CA ASP A 544 15.68 -8.90 -14.66
C ASP A 544 15.06 -8.98 -16.07
N ALA A 545 13.89 -8.39 -16.26
CA ALA A 545 13.17 -8.41 -17.54
C ALA A 545 13.97 -7.81 -18.71
N ASP A 546 14.91 -6.90 -18.46
CA ASP A 546 15.76 -6.30 -19.50
C ASP A 546 16.68 -7.32 -20.19
N VAL A 547 16.92 -8.48 -19.58
CA VAL A 547 17.60 -9.61 -20.22
C VAL A 547 16.91 -10.02 -21.52
N PHE A 548 15.58 -10.06 -21.58
CA PHE A 548 14.85 -10.51 -22.77
C PHE A 548 14.92 -9.48 -23.91
N PHE A 549 14.92 -8.18 -23.58
CA PHE A 549 15.14 -7.12 -24.56
C PHE A 549 16.58 -7.11 -25.10
N LYS A 550 17.57 -7.28 -24.22
CA LYS A 550 18.98 -7.38 -24.59
C LYS A 550 19.29 -8.64 -25.40
N ALA A 551 18.68 -9.78 -25.05
CA ALA A 551 18.87 -11.03 -25.77
C ALA A 551 18.24 -10.99 -27.18
N TYR A 552 17.06 -10.38 -27.35
CA TYR A 552 16.47 -10.22 -28.68
C TYR A 552 17.34 -9.37 -29.63
N SER A 553 18.08 -8.41 -29.07
CA SER A 553 18.92 -7.46 -29.83
C SER A 553 20.41 -7.84 -29.93
N THR A 554 20.82 -9.02 -29.44
CA THR A 554 22.23 -9.45 -29.47
C THR A 554 22.39 -10.92 -29.85
N SER A 555 23.58 -11.28 -30.35
CA SER A 555 23.98 -12.68 -30.62
C SER A 555 24.65 -13.36 -29.43
N ASN A 556 24.46 -12.82 -28.21
CA ASN A 556 25.05 -13.38 -26.99
C ASN A 556 24.34 -14.67 -26.56
N ASN A 557 25.03 -15.49 -25.77
CA ASN A 557 24.44 -16.68 -25.17
C ASN A 557 23.34 -16.28 -24.15
N LEU A 558 22.10 -16.70 -24.42
CA LEU A 558 20.91 -16.37 -23.62
C LEU A 558 20.95 -16.97 -22.20
N GLU A 559 21.31 -18.24 -22.09
CA GLU A 559 21.46 -18.96 -20.80
C GLU A 559 22.40 -18.19 -19.87
N ARG A 560 23.57 -17.79 -20.36
CA ARG A 560 24.55 -16.98 -19.64
C ARG A 560 23.98 -15.63 -19.19
N LEU A 561 23.27 -14.92 -20.08
CA LEU A 561 22.65 -13.63 -19.73
C LEU A 561 21.59 -13.79 -18.61
N ILE A 562 20.82 -14.89 -18.64
CA ILE A 562 19.83 -15.21 -17.61
C ILE A 562 20.55 -15.58 -16.29
N LEU A 563 21.56 -16.45 -16.33
CA LEU A 563 22.32 -16.88 -15.14
C LEU A 563 23.01 -15.71 -14.43
N GLU A 564 23.74 -14.85 -15.17
CA GLU A 564 24.39 -13.65 -14.63
C GLU A 564 23.35 -12.69 -13.99
N SER A 565 22.16 -12.57 -14.60
CA SER A 565 21.07 -11.75 -14.06
C SER A 565 20.46 -12.34 -12.78
N ILE A 566 20.22 -13.66 -12.73
CA ILE A 566 19.69 -14.36 -11.56
C ILE A 566 20.67 -14.31 -10.38
N GLU A 567 21.97 -14.47 -10.62
CA GLU A 567 23.00 -14.36 -9.58
C GLU A 567 23.00 -12.96 -8.95
N TYR A 568 23.04 -11.92 -9.79
CA TYR A 568 22.93 -10.54 -9.34
C TYR A 568 21.59 -10.27 -8.62
N GLY A 569 20.47 -10.78 -9.15
CA GLY A 569 19.14 -10.64 -8.58
C GLY A 569 19.00 -11.27 -7.20
N LYS A 570 19.55 -12.46 -6.98
CA LYS A 570 19.59 -13.15 -5.67
C LYS A 570 20.47 -12.41 -4.67
N SER A 571 21.66 -11.97 -5.09
CA SER A 571 22.60 -11.20 -4.26
C SER A 571 22.01 -9.85 -3.84
N SER A 572 21.39 -9.15 -4.78
CA SER A 572 20.59 -7.96 -4.55
C SER A 572 19.49 -8.27 -3.54
N TYR A 573 18.57 -9.21 -3.82
CA TYR A 573 17.42 -9.54 -2.98
C TYR A 573 17.76 -9.82 -1.52
N ASN A 574 18.82 -10.59 -1.26
CA ASN A 574 19.24 -10.87 0.12
C ASN A 574 19.72 -9.63 0.88
N SER A 575 20.34 -8.66 0.18
CA SER A 575 20.74 -7.37 0.75
C SER A 575 19.54 -6.48 1.13
N GLN A 576 18.44 -6.56 0.36
CA GLN A 576 17.20 -5.77 0.54
C GLN A 576 16.55 -6.00 1.90
N LEU A 577 16.58 -7.26 2.36
CA LEU A 577 15.98 -7.69 3.63
C LEU A 577 16.71 -7.12 4.85
N SER A 578 17.92 -6.55 4.67
CA SER A 578 18.64 -5.86 5.75
C SER A 578 18.13 -4.42 5.99
N ILE A 579 17.31 -3.87 5.08
CA ILE A 579 16.97 -2.44 5.09
C ILE A 579 15.47 -2.24 5.34
N ILE A 580 15.19 -1.42 6.35
CA ILE A 580 13.86 -0.95 6.72
C ILE A 580 13.76 0.53 6.36
N LEU A 581 12.68 0.92 5.70
CA LEU A 581 12.39 2.30 5.31
C LEU A 581 10.91 2.61 5.58
N PRO A 582 10.57 3.87 5.93
CA PRO A 582 9.19 4.26 6.15
C PRO A 582 8.38 4.30 4.84
N PRO A 583 7.04 4.14 4.89
CA PRO A 583 6.16 4.27 3.72
C PRO A 583 6.26 5.60 2.96
N LEU A 584 6.78 6.65 3.63
CA LEU A 584 7.04 7.98 3.07
C LEU A 584 8.40 8.51 3.54
N ILE A 585 9.29 8.83 2.59
CA ILE A 585 10.62 9.39 2.84
C ILE A 585 10.64 10.85 2.38
N THR A 586 10.90 11.75 3.33
CA THR A 586 10.98 13.21 3.17
C THR A 586 12.36 13.77 3.49
N SER A 587 13.23 12.96 4.13
CA SER A 587 14.58 13.33 4.55
C SER A 587 15.52 12.11 4.49
N PRO A 588 16.78 12.26 4.05
CA PRO A 588 17.77 11.16 4.05
C PRO A 588 18.08 10.60 5.44
N LYS A 589 17.85 11.37 6.52
CA LYS A 589 17.95 10.88 7.92
C LYS A 589 17.02 9.69 8.20
N GLN A 590 15.92 9.54 7.45
CA GLN A 590 14.95 8.46 7.63
C GLN A 590 15.46 7.08 7.20
N VAL A 591 16.67 6.98 6.63
CA VAL A 591 17.38 5.68 6.48
C VAL A 591 17.94 5.19 7.82
N GLU A 592 18.20 6.12 8.75
CA GLU A 592 18.88 5.86 10.03
C GLU A 592 17.88 5.75 11.19
N CYS A 593 16.89 6.63 11.23
CA CYS A 593 15.81 6.55 12.21
C CYS A 593 14.50 7.21 11.73
N PHE A 594 13.36 6.63 12.09
CA PHE A 594 12.04 7.16 11.75
C PHE A 594 10.96 6.64 12.70
N SER A 595 9.86 7.40 12.83
CA SER A 595 8.59 6.89 13.38
C SER A 595 7.73 6.38 12.24
N LEU A 596 7.05 5.26 12.46
CA LEU A 596 5.83 4.96 11.73
C LEU A 596 4.68 5.75 12.36
N MET A 597 3.68 6.09 11.56
CA MET A 597 2.39 6.60 12.00
C MET A 597 1.35 5.51 11.70
N GLU A 598 0.35 5.35 12.56
CA GLU A 598 -0.76 4.44 12.26
C GLU A 598 -1.42 4.86 10.94
N SER A 599 -1.50 3.92 9.99
CA SER A 599 -2.27 4.12 8.75
C SER A 599 -3.76 4.25 9.10
N MET A 600 -4.47 5.16 8.40
CA MET A 600 -5.93 5.29 8.51
C MET A 600 -6.61 4.32 7.54
N PRO A 601 -7.15 3.17 8.01
CA PRO A 601 -7.68 2.14 7.13
C PRO A 601 -8.97 2.60 6.46
N ASN A 602 -9.18 2.19 5.22
CA ASN A 602 -10.39 2.49 4.47
C ASN A 602 -11.47 1.43 4.78
N PHE A 603 -12.45 1.77 5.62
CA PHE A 603 -13.59 0.90 5.91
C PHE A 603 -14.62 0.95 4.77
N ILE A 604 -15.02 -0.22 4.27
CA ILE A 604 -15.90 -0.39 3.11
C ILE A 604 -17.24 -0.99 3.56
N THR A 605 -18.33 -0.49 2.99
CA THR A 605 -19.73 -0.71 3.39
C THR A 605 -20.11 -0.08 4.74
N ASN A 606 -21.41 -0.12 5.08
CA ASN A 606 -21.94 0.33 6.39
C ASN A 606 -22.33 -0.86 7.28
N LYS A 607 -21.75 -2.05 7.07
CA LYS A 607 -22.11 -3.28 7.78
C LYS A 607 -21.18 -3.53 8.97
N ARG A 608 -21.66 -4.37 9.89
CA ARG A 608 -20.87 -4.96 10.98
C ARG A 608 -20.83 -6.48 10.84
N ILE A 609 -19.70 -7.10 11.16
CA ILE A 609 -19.52 -8.56 11.13
C ILE A 609 -18.59 -9.02 12.24
N GLN A 610 -18.91 -10.17 12.84
CA GLN A 610 -18.04 -10.89 13.75
C GLN A 610 -17.76 -12.28 13.18
N ALA A 611 -16.50 -12.64 12.93
CA ALA A 611 -16.13 -13.90 12.32
C ALA A 611 -14.66 -14.28 12.60
N SER A 612 -14.33 -15.56 12.42
CA SER A 612 -12.94 -16.05 12.54
C SER A 612 -12.06 -15.56 11.40
N VAL A 613 -10.78 -15.36 11.68
CA VAL A 613 -9.81 -14.84 10.70
C VAL A 613 -9.13 -15.98 9.94
N LEU A 614 -8.77 -15.70 8.69
CA LEU A 614 -7.86 -16.52 7.90
C LEU A 614 -6.87 -15.63 7.13
N HIS A 615 -5.61 -15.62 7.56
CA HIS A 615 -4.50 -15.05 6.78
C HIS A 615 -4.22 -15.96 5.59
N LEU A 616 -4.48 -15.47 4.37
CA LEU A 616 -4.25 -16.23 3.14
C LEU A 616 -2.83 -15.93 2.61
N GLN A 617 -1.89 -16.82 2.92
CA GLN A 617 -0.52 -16.78 2.41
C GLN A 617 -0.35 -17.72 1.21
N HIS A 618 0.66 -17.49 0.36
CA HIS A 618 0.93 -18.26 -0.88
C HIS A 618 1.09 -19.78 -0.66
N ASN A 619 1.39 -20.22 0.56
CA ASN A 619 1.54 -21.62 0.96
C ASN A 619 0.22 -22.28 1.46
N LEU A 620 -0.84 -21.50 1.71
CA LEU A 620 -2.13 -21.99 2.23
C LEU A 620 -3.11 -22.39 1.10
N ILE A 621 -2.56 -23.03 0.06
CA ILE A 621 -3.28 -23.53 -1.11
C ILE A 621 -4.22 -24.67 -0.69
N GLY A 622 -5.43 -24.30 -0.27
CA GLY A 622 -6.52 -25.25 -0.01
C GLY A 622 -7.43 -24.93 1.19
N ALA A 623 -7.14 -23.90 1.97
CA ALA A 623 -7.95 -23.54 3.14
C ALA A 623 -9.41 -23.19 2.80
N ASP A 624 -10.35 -23.53 3.70
CA ASP A 624 -11.75 -23.09 3.59
C ASP A 624 -11.89 -21.63 4.02
N LEU A 625 -12.42 -20.80 3.14
CA LEU A 625 -12.63 -19.36 3.29
C LEU A 625 -14.07 -19.02 3.74
N SER A 626 -15.00 -19.99 3.67
CA SER A 626 -16.43 -19.75 3.87
C SER A 626 -16.73 -19.21 5.27
N GLY A 627 -17.45 -18.08 5.32
CA GLY A 627 -17.83 -17.44 6.58
C GLY A 627 -16.68 -16.83 7.40
N LYS A 628 -15.47 -16.69 6.84
CA LYS A 628 -14.30 -16.11 7.51
C LYS A 628 -14.00 -14.68 7.08
N ILE A 629 -13.27 -13.95 7.91
CA ILE A 629 -12.60 -12.70 7.54
C ILE A 629 -11.25 -13.06 6.92
N VAL A 630 -11.11 -12.83 5.62
CA VAL A 630 -9.89 -13.19 4.87
C VAL A 630 -8.91 -12.02 4.88
N CYS A 631 -7.66 -12.27 5.24
CA CYS A 631 -6.60 -11.27 5.25
C CYS A 631 -5.57 -11.56 4.14
N ILE A 632 -5.31 -10.58 3.27
CA ILE A 632 -4.28 -10.61 2.21
C ILE A 632 -3.41 -9.35 2.27
N SER A 633 -2.11 -9.45 2.03
CA SER A 633 -1.20 -8.29 2.05
C SER A 633 -1.50 -7.32 0.90
N HIS A 634 -1.40 -7.82 -0.32
CA HIS A 634 -1.58 -7.10 -1.58
C HIS A 634 -2.70 -7.72 -2.41
N ALA A 635 -3.32 -6.94 -3.30
CA ALA A 635 -4.50 -7.38 -4.02
C ALA A 635 -4.66 -6.79 -5.42
N ASP A 636 -5.16 -7.62 -6.33
CA ASP A 636 -5.37 -7.30 -7.75
C ASP A 636 -6.51 -8.16 -8.34
N PRO A 637 -6.84 -8.08 -9.64
CA PRO A 637 -7.90 -8.88 -10.25
C PRO A 637 -7.68 -10.40 -10.20
N GLY A 638 -6.45 -10.86 -9.94
CA GLY A 638 -6.15 -12.27 -9.72
C GLY A 638 -6.56 -12.79 -8.35
N PHE A 639 -7.03 -11.93 -7.44
CA PHE A 639 -7.63 -12.32 -6.16
C PHE A 639 -9.16 -12.41 -6.17
N ASP A 640 -9.83 -12.14 -7.31
CA ASP A 640 -11.30 -12.11 -7.39
C ASP A 640 -11.98 -13.46 -7.07
N TRP A 641 -11.23 -14.56 -7.18
CA TRP A 641 -11.68 -15.89 -6.75
C TRP A 641 -11.97 -16.00 -5.25
N ILE A 642 -11.43 -15.11 -4.39
CA ILE A 642 -11.75 -15.08 -2.95
C ILE A 642 -13.25 -14.81 -2.76
N PHE A 643 -13.82 -13.89 -3.54
CA PHE A 643 -15.24 -13.57 -3.51
C PHE A 643 -16.12 -14.75 -3.98
N SER A 644 -15.53 -15.76 -4.63
CA SER A 644 -16.24 -16.97 -5.04
C SER A 644 -16.60 -17.89 -3.84
N HIS A 645 -15.92 -17.71 -2.70
CA HIS A 645 -15.99 -18.61 -1.53
C HIS A 645 -16.92 -18.16 -0.38
N ASN A 646 -17.80 -17.17 -0.60
CA ASN A 646 -18.75 -16.70 0.44
C ASN A 646 -18.07 -16.30 1.77
N ILE A 647 -17.04 -15.45 1.67
CA ILE A 647 -16.34 -14.85 2.81
C ILE A 647 -17.26 -13.95 3.65
N ALA A 648 -16.99 -13.84 4.95
CA ALA A 648 -17.72 -12.94 5.85
C ALA A 648 -17.17 -11.50 5.84
N GLY A 649 -15.87 -11.34 5.56
CA GLY A 649 -15.23 -10.03 5.42
C GLY A 649 -13.85 -10.12 4.76
N LEU A 650 -13.27 -8.97 4.41
CA LEU A 650 -11.96 -8.85 3.77
C LEU A 650 -11.09 -7.82 4.48
N ILE A 651 -9.81 -8.12 4.72
CA ILE A 651 -8.82 -7.17 5.23
C ILE A 651 -7.62 -7.16 4.27
N THR A 652 -7.14 -5.97 3.91
CA THR A 652 -5.90 -5.82 3.14
C THR A 652 -4.87 -4.93 3.84
N GLU A 653 -3.59 -5.32 3.77
CA GLU A 653 -2.47 -4.51 4.28
C GLU A 653 -2.34 -3.22 3.47
N PHE A 654 -2.35 -3.36 2.13
CA PHE A 654 -2.29 -2.26 1.18
C PHE A 654 -3.58 -2.13 0.37
N GLY A 655 -3.89 -0.90 -0.04
CA GLY A 655 -4.99 -0.57 -0.95
C GLY A 655 -5.66 0.75 -0.61
N GLY A 656 -6.10 1.48 -1.63
CA GLY A 656 -6.93 2.69 -1.46
C GLY A 656 -8.44 2.40 -1.50
N VAL A 657 -9.26 3.40 -1.18
CA VAL A 657 -10.74 3.34 -1.23
C VAL A 657 -11.31 3.07 -2.64
N ASN A 658 -10.53 3.35 -3.69
CA ASN A 658 -10.87 3.05 -5.10
C ASN A 658 -10.02 1.91 -5.72
N SER A 659 -9.42 1.08 -4.86
CA SER A 659 -8.75 -0.17 -5.26
C SER A 659 -9.76 -1.19 -5.79
N HIS A 660 -9.25 -2.22 -6.48
CA HIS A 660 -10.10 -3.29 -7.02
C HIS A 660 -10.89 -3.98 -5.90
N MET A 661 -10.22 -4.38 -4.81
CA MET A 661 -10.88 -5.04 -3.68
C MET A 661 -11.89 -4.15 -2.97
N ALA A 662 -11.62 -2.85 -2.82
CA ALA A 662 -12.59 -1.93 -2.22
C ALA A 662 -13.88 -1.83 -3.05
N ILE A 663 -13.76 -1.74 -4.37
CA ILE A 663 -14.90 -1.72 -5.29
C ILE A 663 -15.69 -3.04 -5.18
N ARG A 664 -15.01 -4.19 -5.28
CA ARG A 664 -15.63 -5.52 -5.22
C ARG A 664 -16.30 -5.83 -3.88
N ALA A 665 -15.65 -5.50 -2.77
CA ALA A 665 -16.24 -5.64 -1.44
C ALA A 665 -17.50 -4.78 -1.32
N ASN A 666 -17.49 -3.54 -1.85
CA ASN A 666 -18.66 -2.67 -1.86
C ASN A 666 -19.81 -3.26 -2.72
N GLU A 667 -19.55 -3.65 -3.97
CA GLU A 667 -20.52 -4.26 -4.90
C GLU A 667 -21.21 -5.50 -4.32
N LEU A 668 -20.44 -6.37 -3.69
CA LEU A 668 -20.95 -7.60 -3.08
C LEU A 668 -21.61 -7.34 -1.73
N GLY A 669 -21.38 -6.15 -1.14
CA GLY A 669 -21.81 -5.78 0.20
C GLY A 669 -21.09 -6.57 1.28
N ILE A 670 -19.82 -6.87 1.08
CA ILE A 670 -18.94 -7.56 2.03
C ILE A 670 -18.23 -6.49 2.88
N PRO A 671 -18.33 -6.54 4.22
CA PRO A 671 -17.57 -5.63 5.10
C PRO A 671 -16.07 -5.81 4.86
N ALA A 672 -15.35 -4.71 4.65
CA ALA A 672 -13.90 -4.77 4.45
C ALA A 672 -13.12 -3.63 5.09
N ILE A 673 -11.85 -3.90 5.42
CA ILE A 673 -10.86 -2.93 5.88
C ILE A 673 -9.71 -2.94 4.88
N ILE A 674 -9.56 -1.88 4.10
CA ILE A 674 -8.61 -1.81 2.98
C ILE A 674 -7.48 -0.83 3.31
N GLY A 675 -6.23 -1.28 3.23
CA GLY A 675 -5.06 -0.45 3.54
C GLY A 675 -4.81 -0.27 5.04
N CYS A 676 -4.89 -1.35 5.83
CA CYS A 676 -4.71 -1.29 7.28
C CYS A 676 -3.23 -1.25 7.75
N GLY A 677 -2.26 -1.33 6.82
CA GLY A 677 -0.84 -1.08 7.06
C GLY A 677 -0.29 -1.86 8.26
N GLU A 678 0.35 -1.15 9.20
CA GLU A 678 0.97 -1.73 10.40
C GLU A 678 0.00 -2.54 11.27
N GLN A 679 -1.32 -2.28 11.19
CA GLN A 679 -2.30 -3.07 11.93
C GLN A 679 -2.55 -4.46 11.31
N PHE A 680 -2.14 -4.69 10.06
CA PHE A 680 -2.46 -5.90 9.31
C PHE A 680 -2.00 -7.17 10.01
N GLU A 681 -0.74 -7.24 10.45
CA GLU A 681 -0.20 -8.44 11.11
C GLU A 681 -0.97 -8.77 12.40
N ARG A 682 -1.33 -7.76 13.19
CA ARG A 682 -2.14 -7.95 14.40
C ARG A 682 -3.54 -8.49 14.07
N LEU A 683 -4.17 -7.97 13.02
CA LEU A 683 -5.51 -8.38 12.60
C LEU A 683 -5.49 -9.76 11.93
N ALA A 684 -4.49 -10.06 11.10
CA ALA A 684 -4.36 -11.30 10.35
C ALA A 684 -3.98 -12.50 11.23
N ASN A 685 -3.27 -12.27 12.35
CA ASN A 685 -2.93 -13.29 13.34
C ASN A 685 -3.96 -13.41 14.49
N ALA A 686 -5.04 -12.61 14.48
CA ALA A 686 -6.13 -12.76 15.45
C ALA A 686 -6.93 -14.06 15.24
N SER A 687 -7.59 -14.54 16.28
CA SER A 687 -8.49 -15.71 16.17
C SER A 687 -9.85 -15.33 15.56
N MET A 688 -10.39 -14.19 16.00
CA MET A 688 -11.68 -13.65 15.65
C MET A 688 -11.62 -12.11 15.70
N LEU A 689 -12.37 -11.46 14.81
CA LEU A 689 -12.51 -10.01 14.77
C LEU A 689 -13.99 -9.63 14.77
N ASP A 690 -14.30 -8.49 15.38
CA ASP A 690 -15.54 -7.73 15.20
C ASP A 690 -15.21 -6.45 14.44
N ILE A 691 -15.75 -6.31 13.23
CA ILE A 691 -15.52 -5.18 12.31
C ILE A 691 -16.82 -4.41 12.19
N ASP A 692 -16.81 -3.12 12.53
CA ASP A 692 -17.91 -2.18 12.31
C ASP A 692 -17.47 -1.10 11.32
N CYS A 693 -17.82 -1.29 10.05
CA CYS A 693 -17.42 -0.36 8.99
C CYS A 693 -18.14 0.99 9.07
N ALA A 694 -19.36 1.04 9.60
CA ALA A 694 -20.11 2.28 9.75
C ALA A 694 -19.49 3.22 10.79
N ASN A 695 -18.91 2.65 11.85
CA ASN A 695 -18.21 3.40 12.90
C ASN A 695 -16.67 3.45 12.73
N ALA A 696 -16.14 2.91 11.62
CA ALA A 696 -14.70 2.75 11.35
C ALA A 696 -13.92 2.10 12.51
N LYS A 697 -14.41 0.96 13.02
CA LYS A 697 -13.83 0.24 14.17
C LYS A 697 -13.55 -1.22 13.86
N VAL A 698 -12.50 -1.74 14.46
CA VAL A 698 -12.17 -3.16 14.51
C VAL A 698 -11.69 -3.54 15.90
N VAL A 699 -12.16 -4.67 16.41
CA VAL A 699 -11.84 -5.21 17.74
C VAL A 699 -11.35 -6.64 17.59
N VAL A 700 -10.23 -6.96 18.25
CA VAL A 700 -9.71 -8.33 18.41
C VAL A 700 -10.44 -8.99 19.58
N LEU A 701 -10.92 -10.22 19.36
CA LEU A 701 -11.70 -11.01 20.32
C LEU A 701 -10.95 -12.26 20.81
#